data_AF-A0A917AIH6-F1
#
_entry.id   AF-A0A917AIH6-F1
#
_cell.length_a   1.000
_cell.length_b   1.000
_cell.length_c   1.000
_cell.angle_alpha   90.00
_cell.angle_beta   90.00
_cell.angle_gamma   90.00
#
_symmetry.space_group_name_H-M   'P 1'
#
loop_
_entity.id
_entity.type
_entity.pdbx_description
1 polymer ?
#
loop_
_entity_poly.entity_id
_entity_poly.type
_entity_poly.pdbx_seq_one_letter_code
_entity_poly.pdbx_strand_id
1 'polypeptide(L)'
;MVESKEHDKVIFWMSGSYSVKKLQVRRAIVKEKLGTLTDIRIEFQSSDTKVDIEDLLGQTMTLHLDTTSEIERKFSGHCVSVENLGLFDGYMQLVAEVRPWPWFLTQVRDNRIFQEKTTKEIITEVFGDHGFSDYEWRANAITNKRNYCVQYNETDFDFISRLMQEEGMTYWFNYKDSKAKMVIMDDGSSMTPVEGGADIEYRPRSDSVTGEYIAEFTQQRAVRTGKISLDDYQFVTPKAKLEVKAQEGTTAKHKHKSYEAYDVPGRYRKGDAADTGMGTKFAQARQDAKDTEAMQYRGAGNVPRIATGQTFKLTDHEASAYNKEYLISEAVHYLQTESDYKQDSKRRDLDLGPDPFPEEMAGDVYNCTFGAVLKTNPFRNERTIPWPEIPGLQTALVVGPSGEEIHTDEHGRIKVQFHWDRDGKKNDKSSCWVRVVTPWSGKNWGMIHIPRIGQEVVIQFEDGNPDRPICTGMLYNKDTMPPYTLPANQTQSGIKTNSSKGGGGFNELMFEDKKDEELVRFQAEKDYLGIIKNNADITIGLEKKAEGNLTQTIHNHKTETLLEGSHTFTVEKGDETYTINKGNQTLLIEEGNQTTTIGKGDQTFSIETGSQTIEIKKDKTQTIEGKHTKTITGNDATTVKTGNMTVNVSAGKIEMTAAQKIELKVGGSSIKIDPSGITIKGPMVKIQGDAMAEMKSPLTTVKADGMLTLKGSLTMIN
;
A
#
# COMPACT_ATOMS: atom_id res chain seq x y z
N MET A 1 1.49 -57.06 10.47
CA MET A 1 0.07 -56.72 10.29
C MET A 1 -0.75 -57.89 10.79
N VAL A 2 -1.87 -57.61 11.44
CA VAL A 2 -2.83 -58.65 11.83
C VAL A 2 -3.84 -58.80 10.69
N GLU A 3 -4.19 -60.05 10.34
CA GLU A 3 -5.17 -60.36 9.31
C GLU A 3 -6.43 -60.96 9.94
N SER A 4 -7.59 -60.65 9.35
CA SER A 4 -8.91 -61.17 9.74
C SER A 4 -9.35 -62.42 8.98
N LYS A 5 -8.42 -63.07 8.25
CA LYS A 5 -8.73 -64.19 7.36
C LYS A 5 -9.07 -65.45 8.17
N GLU A 6 -10.34 -65.85 8.18
CA GLU A 6 -10.80 -67.06 8.87
C GLU A 6 -10.48 -68.36 8.09
N HIS A 7 -10.52 -68.31 6.76
CA HIS A 7 -10.36 -69.47 5.87
C HIS A 7 -9.76 -69.08 4.50
N ASP A 8 -9.18 -70.03 3.77
CA ASP A 8 -8.53 -69.79 2.46
C ASP A 8 -9.50 -69.41 1.30
N LYS A 9 -10.82 -69.39 1.53
CA LYS A 9 -11.86 -69.22 0.49
C LYS A 9 -12.74 -67.96 0.65
N VAL A 10 -12.27 -66.91 1.31
CA VAL A 10 -13.05 -65.67 1.49
C VAL A 10 -12.71 -64.66 0.38
N ILE A 11 -13.71 -64.10 -0.31
CA ILE A 11 -13.50 -63.15 -1.43
C ILE A 11 -12.94 -61.79 -0.97
N PHE A 12 -13.12 -61.43 0.32
CA PHE A 12 -12.55 -60.21 0.89
C PHE A 12 -12.23 -60.36 2.38
N TRP A 13 -11.18 -59.69 2.84
CA TRP A 13 -10.76 -59.68 4.25
C TRP A 13 -10.18 -58.31 4.61
N MET A 14 -9.95 -58.06 5.88
CA MET A 14 -9.20 -56.88 6.33
C MET A 14 -7.89 -57.22 7.03
N SER A 15 -6.91 -56.33 6.92
CA SER A 15 -5.66 -56.36 7.68
C SER A 15 -5.34 -54.97 8.23
N GLY A 16 -4.36 -54.86 9.12
CA GLY A 16 -3.95 -53.55 9.63
C GLY A 16 -2.72 -53.56 10.53
N SER A 17 -2.34 -52.36 10.98
CA SER A 17 -1.23 -52.15 11.94
C SER A 17 -1.65 -52.34 13.40
N TYR A 18 -2.96 -52.43 13.68
CA TYR A 18 -3.48 -52.73 15.01
C TYR A 18 -2.97 -54.08 15.56
N SER A 19 -2.85 -54.18 16.89
CA SER A 19 -2.46 -55.41 17.59
C SER A 19 -3.63 -56.34 17.91
N VAL A 20 -4.87 -55.84 17.76
CA VAL A 20 -6.11 -56.59 18.03
C VAL A 20 -6.22 -57.80 17.11
N LYS A 21 -6.43 -58.98 17.69
CA LYS A 21 -6.57 -60.26 16.98
C LYS A 21 -8.02 -60.74 16.97
N LYS A 22 -8.27 -61.82 16.22
CA LYS A 22 -9.58 -62.51 16.15
C LYS A 22 -10.72 -61.66 15.59
N LEU A 23 -10.37 -60.72 14.71
CA LEU A 23 -11.32 -59.92 13.98
C LEU A 23 -11.80 -60.67 12.73
N GLN A 24 -13.04 -60.45 12.33
CA GLN A 24 -13.69 -61.08 11.18
C GLN A 24 -14.52 -60.02 10.45
N VAL A 25 -14.20 -59.74 9.19
CA VAL A 25 -14.99 -58.80 8.40
C VAL A 25 -16.34 -59.42 8.06
N ARG A 26 -17.41 -58.62 8.08
CA ARG A 26 -18.76 -59.08 7.70
C ARG A 26 -19.24 -58.39 6.44
N ARG A 27 -19.08 -57.07 6.39
CA ARG A 27 -19.55 -56.21 5.32
C ARG A 27 -18.65 -54.99 5.19
N ALA A 28 -18.51 -54.44 3.98
CA ALA A 28 -17.88 -53.15 3.76
C ALA A 28 -18.57 -52.37 2.65
N ILE A 29 -18.56 -51.04 2.77
CA ILE A 29 -18.91 -50.12 1.70
C ILE A 29 -17.71 -49.23 1.46
N VAL A 30 -17.24 -49.15 0.22
CA VAL A 30 -16.16 -48.25 -0.18
C VAL A 30 -16.69 -47.25 -1.18
N LYS A 31 -16.63 -45.96 -0.88
CA LYS A 31 -17.01 -44.87 -1.78
C LYS A 31 -15.77 -44.12 -2.22
N GLU A 32 -15.46 -44.17 -3.50
CA GLU A 32 -14.37 -43.45 -4.14
C GLU A 32 -14.95 -42.42 -5.12
N LYS A 33 -14.36 -41.23 -5.16
CA LYS A 33 -14.71 -40.22 -6.15
C LYS A 33 -13.54 -39.29 -6.40
N LEU A 34 -13.30 -38.97 -7.67
CA LEU A 34 -12.24 -38.06 -8.08
C LEU A 34 -12.36 -36.72 -7.33
N GLY A 35 -11.24 -36.26 -6.78
CA GLY A 35 -11.14 -35.00 -6.02
C GLY A 35 -11.83 -35.03 -4.65
N THR A 36 -12.14 -36.20 -4.11
CA THR A 36 -12.70 -36.36 -2.76
C THR A 36 -11.95 -37.45 -2.00
N LEU A 37 -12.01 -37.40 -0.67
CA LEU A 37 -11.43 -38.44 0.19
C LEU A 37 -12.26 -39.72 0.09
N THR A 38 -11.60 -40.85 -0.17
CA THR A 38 -12.24 -42.17 -0.13
C THR A 38 -12.84 -42.41 1.25
N ASP A 39 -14.07 -42.92 1.27
CA ASP A 39 -14.81 -43.31 2.46
C ASP A 39 -14.92 -44.83 2.52
N ILE A 40 -14.37 -45.45 3.56
CA ILE A 40 -14.41 -46.90 3.74
C ILE A 40 -15.13 -47.17 5.07
N ARG A 41 -16.33 -47.74 5.00
CA ARG A 41 -17.06 -48.21 6.18
C ARG A 41 -16.94 -49.72 6.26
N ILE A 42 -16.38 -50.24 7.34
CA ILE A 42 -16.17 -51.67 7.57
C ILE A 42 -17.01 -52.10 8.76
N GLU A 43 -17.93 -53.04 8.56
CA GLU A 43 -18.60 -53.78 9.63
C GLU A 43 -17.84 -55.09 9.86
N PHE A 44 -17.38 -55.30 11.09
CA PHE A 44 -16.61 -56.48 11.48
C PHE A 44 -16.99 -56.93 12.88
N GLN A 45 -16.52 -58.10 13.27
CA GLN A 45 -16.79 -58.66 14.58
C GLN A 45 -15.53 -59.27 15.20
N SER A 46 -15.53 -59.38 16.52
CA SER A 46 -14.44 -60.00 17.28
C SER A 46 -14.99 -61.13 18.15
N SER A 47 -14.34 -62.29 18.13
CA SER A 47 -14.61 -63.36 19.11
C SER A 47 -13.95 -63.08 20.47
N ASP A 48 -13.10 -62.06 20.57
CA ASP A 48 -12.65 -61.51 21.84
C ASP A 48 -13.57 -60.35 22.24
N THR A 49 -14.35 -60.55 23.28
CA THR A 49 -15.31 -59.56 23.78
C THR A 49 -14.69 -58.52 24.72
N LYS A 50 -13.36 -58.55 24.89
CA LYS A 50 -12.60 -57.61 25.71
C LYS A 50 -11.70 -56.68 24.89
N VAL A 51 -11.91 -56.61 23.57
CA VAL A 51 -11.18 -55.69 22.69
C VAL A 51 -11.41 -54.25 23.19
N ASP A 52 -10.33 -53.54 23.45
CA ASP A 52 -10.35 -52.09 23.59
C ASP A 52 -10.38 -51.48 22.19
N ILE A 53 -11.43 -50.71 21.89
CA ILE A 53 -11.59 -50.13 20.55
C ILE A 53 -10.56 -49.01 20.30
N GLU A 54 -9.98 -48.41 21.34
CA GLU A 54 -8.88 -47.45 21.20
C GLU A 54 -7.65 -48.09 20.52
N ASP A 55 -7.43 -49.39 20.68
CA ASP A 55 -6.33 -50.11 20.00
C ASP A 55 -6.51 -50.20 18.47
N LEU A 56 -7.70 -49.85 17.96
CA LEU A 56 -8.03 -49.81 16.53
C LEU A 56 -7.95 -48.39 15.97
N LEU A 57 -8.22 -47.36 16.78
CA LEU A 57 -8.27 -45.96 16.35
C LEU A 57 -6.89 -45.46 15.91
N GLY A 58 -6.84 -44.69 14.82
CA GLY A 58 -5.62 -44.16 14.20
C GLY A 58 -4.77 -45.21 13.46
N GLN A 59 -4.99 -46.50 13.69
CA GLN A 59 -4.25 -47.58 13.04
C GLN A 59 -4.63 -47.69 11.57
N THR A 60 -3.68 -48.18 10.76
CA THR A 60 -3.97 -48.50 9.37
C THR A 60 -4.91 -49.70 9.29
N MET A 61 -5.90 -49.60 8.41
CA MET A 61 -6.81 -50.68 8.04
C MET A 61 -6.84 -50.80 6.51
N THR A 62 -6.64 -52.01 6.03
CA THR A 62 -6.66 -52.35 4.61
C THR A 62 -7.71 -53.41 4.34
N LEU A 63 -8.68 -53.09 3.49
CA LEU A 63 -9.62 -54.04 2.91
C LEU A 63 -8.98 -54.66 1.67
N HIS A 64 -8.99 -55.98 1.60
CA HIS A 64 -8.49 -56.79 0.50
C HIS A 64 -9.67 -57.44 -0.20
N LEU A 65 -9.72 -57.37 -1.52
CA LEU A 65 -10.75 -57.96 -2.37
C LEU A 65 -10.05 -58.79 -3.45
N ASP A 66 -10.23 -60.11 -3.41
CA ASP A 66 -9.79 -60.99 -4.48
C ASP A 66 -10.74 -60.86 -5.66
N THR A 67 -10.17 -60.55 -6.83
CA THR A 67 -10.93 -60.49 -8.08
C THR A 67 -10.93 -61.85 -8.76
N THR A 68 -11.94 -62.11 -9.61
CA THR A 68 -11.99 -63.33 -10.43
C THR A 68 -10.85 -63.45 -11.46
N SER A 69 -10.02 -62.41 -11.57
CA SER A 69 -8.89 -62.30 -12.50
C SER A 69 -7.52 -62.60 -11.85
N GLU A 70 -7.50 -63.23 -10.65
CA GLU A 70 -6.30 -63.45 -9.82
C GLU A 70 -5.53 -62.16 -9.45
N ILE A 71 -6.19 -61.00 -9.58
CA ILE A 71 -5.67 -59.70 -9.16
C ILE A 71 -6.26 -59.39 -7.78
N GLU A 72 -5.40 -59.05 -6.83
CA GLU A 72 -5.82 -58.58 -5.50
C GLU A 72 -6.05 -57.06 -5.56
N ARG A 73 -7.26 -56.61 -5.22
CA ARG A 73 -7.55 -55.19 -5.03
C ARG A 73 -7.48 -54.82 -3.56
N LYS A 74 -6.92 -53.66 -3.26
CA LYS A 74 -6.79 -53.12 -1.90
C LYS A 74 -7.49 -51.78 -1.76
N PHE A 75 -8.02 -51.52 -0.59
CA PHE A 75 -8.44 -50.20 -0.13
C PHE A 75 -7.82 -49.98 1.25
N SER A 76 -6.88 -49.05 1.36
CA SER A 76 -6.14 -48.82 2.61
C SER A 76 -6.42 -47.42 3.15
N GLY A 77 -6.40 -47.27 4.46
CA GLY A 77 -6.49 -45.97 5.12
C GLY A 77 -6.19 -46.09 6.60
N HIS A 78 -6.53 -45.06 7.36
CA HIS A 78 -6.48 -45.02 8.81
C HIS A 78 -7.89 -45.12 9.37
N CYS A 79 -8.07 -45.90 10.44
CA CYS A 79 -9.30 -45.89 11.22
C CYS A 79 -9.44 -44.53 11.91
N VAL A 80 -10.39 -43.71 11.47
CA VAL A 80 -10.62 -42.37 12.03
C VAL A 80 -11.79 -42.36 13.02
N SER A 81 -12.62 -43.40 12.99
CA SER A 81 -13.71 -43.63 13.92
C SER A 81 -13.93 -45.13 14.06
N VAL A 82 -14.24 -45.60 15.27
CA VAL A 82 -14.63 -46.97 15.56
C VAL A 82 -15.71 -46.98 16.63
N GLU A 83 -16.76 -47.76 16.41
CA GLU A 83 -17.91 -47.87 17.30
C GLU A 83 -18.13 -49.34 17.70
N ASN A 84 -18.36 -49.57 19.00
CA ASN A 84 -18.79 -50.86 19.54
C ASN A 84 -20.31 -50.94 19.62
N LEU A 85 -20.90 -51.84 18.84
CA LEU A 85 -22.34 -52.03 18.72
C LEU A 85 -22.91 -53.07 19.71
N GLY A 86 -22.09 -53.57 20.62
CA GLY A 86 -22.47 -54.59 21.59
C GLY A 86 -22.25 -56.03 21.10
N LEU A 87 -22.86 -56.99 21.80
CA LEU A 87 -22.67 -58.42 21.57
C LEU A 87 -23.82 -59.02 20.75
N PHE A 88 -23.48 -59.81 19.73
CA PHE A 88 -24.42 -60.61 18.97
C PHE A 88 -23.80 -61.98 18.65
N ASP A 89 -24.55 -63.05 18.91
CA ASP A 89 -24.12 -64.44 18.68
C ASP A 89 -22.74 -64.79 19.28
N GLY A 90 -22.42 -64.20 20.44
CA GLY A 90 -21.12 -64.40 21.12
C GLY A 90 -19.96 -63.56 20.58
N TYR A 91 -20.18 -62.72 19.57
CA TYR A 91 -19.18 -61.82 19.00
C TYR A 91 -19.46 -60.35 19.36
N MET A 92 -18.41 -59.59 19.65
CA MET A 92 -18.47 -58.13 19.72
C MET A 92 -18.58 -57.57 18.31
N GLN A 93 -19.57 -56.71 18.08
CA GLN A 93 -19.87 -56.09 16.79
C GLN A 93 -19.25 -54.70 16.71
N LEU A 94 -18.53 -54.42 15.62
CA LEU A 94 -17.74 -53.22 15.47
C LEU A 94 -17.98 -52.59 14.09
N VAL A 95 -17.97 -51.27 14.04
CA VAL A 95 -17.98 -50.51 12.79
C VAL A 95 -16.84 -49.52 12.81
N ALA A 96 -16.00 -49.55 11.77
CA ALA A 96 -14.94 -48.57 11.59
C ALA A 96 -15.20 -47.70 10.35
N GLU A 97 -14.93 -46.40 10.49
CA GLU A 97 -14.72 -45.50 9.38
C GLU A 97 -13.21 -45.41 9.12
N VAL A 98 -12.82 -45.67 7.88
CA VAL A 98 -11.43 -45.70 7.44
C VAL A 98 -11.27 -44.67 6.32
N ARG A 99 -10.29 -43.78 6.47
CA ARG A 99 -10.04 -42.65 5.55
C ARG A 99 -8.57 -42.60 5.13
N PRO A 100 -8.25 -42.10 3.93
CA PRO A 100 -6.86 -41.90 3.53
C PRO A 100 -6.19 -40.80 4.37
N TRP A 101 -4.86 -40.77 4.39
CA TRP A 101 -4.08 -39.84 5.21
C TRP A 101 -4.44 -38.35 5.07
N PRO A 102 -4.89 -37.81 3.91
CA PRO A 102 -5.24 -36.38 3.83
C PRO A 102 -6.46 -36.00 4.69
N TRP A 103 -7.22 -36.98 5.20
CA TRP A 103 -8.27 -36.71 6.17
C TRP A 103 -7.75 -36.01 7.43
N PHE A 104 -6.53 -36.30 7.89
CA PHE A 104 -5.97 -35.62 9.06
C PHE A 104 -5.79 -34.11 8.85
N LEU A 105 -5.63 -33.66 7.60
CA LEU A 105 -5.57 -32.24 7.25
C LEU A 105 -6.92 -31.52 7.44
N THR A 106 -8.03 -32.26 7.56
CA THR A 106 -9.34 -31.69 7.93
C THR A 106 -9.42 -31.35 9.42
N GLN A 107 -8.51 -31.90 10.23
CA GLN A 107 -8.45 -31.70 11.68
C GLN A 107 -7.53 -30.54 12.08
N VAL A 108 -6.84 -29.94 11.10
CA VAL A 108 -5.91 -28.82 11.29
C VAL A 108 -6.44 -27.59 10.58
N ARG A 109 -6.41 -26.45 11.25
CA ARG A 109 -6.84 -25.14 10.75
C ARG A 109 -5.79 -24.10 11.10
N ASP A 110 -5.42 -23.25 10.15
CA ASP A 110 -4.40 -22.23 10.34
C ASP A 110 -4.64 -20.94 9.53
N ASN A 111 -3.85 -19.90 9.83
CA ASN A 111 -3.71 -18.70 9.02
C ASN A 111 -2.26 -18.53 8.59
N ARG A 112 -1.98 -18.70 7.29
CA ARG A 112 -0.60 -18.77 6.76
C ARG A 112 -0.48 -17.97 5.47
N ILE A 113 0.72 -17.45 5.23
CA ILE A 113 1.06 -16.68 4.03
C ILE A 113 2.10 -17.43 3.22
N PHE A 114 1.79 -17.72 1.96
CA PHE A 114 2.70 -18.30 0.99
C PHE A 114 3.04 -17.26 -0.08
N GLN A 115 4.33 -17.09 -0.36
CA GLN A 115 4.82 -16.06 -1.30
C GLN A 115 5.78 -16.67 -2.30
N GLU A 116 5.65 -16.25 -3.56
CA GLU A 116 6.52 -16.63 -4.69
C GLU A 116 6.65 -18.15 -4.90
N LYS A 117 5.57 -18.89 -4.59
CA LYS A 117 5.44 -20.34 -4.69
C LYS A 117 4.35 -20.72 -5.70
N THR A 118 4.56 -21.80 -6.43
CA THR A 118 3.55 -22.45 -7.25
C THR A 118 2.54 -23.19 -6.37
N THR A 119 1.34 -23.44 -6.88
CA THR A 119 0.33 -24.24 -6.16
C THR A 119 0.86 -25.62 -5.76
N LYS A 120 1.70 -26.23 -6.62
CA LYS A 120 2.38 -27.50 -6.33
C LYS A 120 3.33 -27.41 -5.12
N GLU A 121 4.15 -26.34 -5.05
CA GLU A 121 5.06 -26.10 -3.93
C GLU A 121 4.29 -25.87 -2.62
N ILE A 122 3.20 -25.09 -2.67
CA ILE A 122 2.35 -24.81 -1.50
C ILE A 122 1.74 -26.10 -0.95
N ILE A 123 1.10 -26.90 -1.81
CA ILE A 123 0.47 -28.17 -1.39
C ILE A 123 1.51 -29.14 -0.84
N THR A 124 2.68 -29.22 -1.48
CA THR A 124 3.79 -30.07 -1.03
C THR A 124 4.32 -29.67 0.34
N GLU A 125 4.41 -28.36 0.62
CA GLU A 125 4.81 -27.83 1.93
C GLU A 125 3.78 -28.17 3.01
N VAL A 126 2.49 -27.97 2.74
CA VAL A 126 1.41 -28.35 3.68
C VAL A 126 1.47 -29.85 4.00
N PHE A 127 1.74 -30.70 3.02
CA PHE A 127 1.91 -32.14 3.26
C PHE A 127 3.14 -32.45 4.13
N GLY A 128 4.27 -31.80 3.82
CA GLY A 128 5.53 -31.98 4.53
C GLY A 128 5.49 -31.52 5.98
N ASP A 129 4.77 -30.43 6.28
CA ASP A 129 4.61 -29.90 7.63
C ASP A 129 3.97 -30.90 8.60
N HIS A 130 3.14 -31.82 8.08
CA HIS A 130 2.49 -32.90 8.83
C HIS A 130 3.16 -34.27 8.65
N GLY A 131 4.31 -34.33 7.97
CA GLY A 131 5.09 -35.56 7.76
C GLY A 131 4.50 -36.53 6.74
N PHE A 132 3.59 -36.07 5.87
CA PHE A 132 3.00 -36.92 4.83
C PHE A 132 3.83 -36.91 3.54
N SER A 133 4.10 -38.09 2.99
CA SER A 133 4.88 -38.27 1.76
C SER A 133 4.27 -39.24 0.76
N ASP A 134 3.13 -39.87 1.08
CA ASP A 134 2.47 -40.86 0.26
C ASP A 134 1.57 -40.19 -0.81
N TYR A 135 2.20 -39.44 -1.72
CA TYR A 135 1.55 -38.79 -2.86
C TYR A 135 2.42 -38.83 -4.14
N GLU A 136 1.78 -38.66 -5.29
CA GLU A 136 2.40 -38.66 -6.61
C GLU A 136 1.86 -37.50 -7.45
N TRP A 137 2.76 -36.70 -8.03
CA TRP A 137 2.40 -35.65 -8.95
C TRP A 137 2.41 -36.17 -10.39
N ARG A 138 1.22 -36.25 -11.01
CA ARG A 138 1.03 -36.42 -12.45
C ARG A 138 0.53 -35.16 -13.15
N ALA A 139 0.37 -34.07 -12.40
CA ALA A 139 0.10 -32.75 -12.94
C ALA A 139 1.40 -32.06 -13.41
N ASN A 140 1.46 -31.67 -14.69
CA ASN A 140 2.68 -31.14 -15.32
C ASN A 140 2.57 -29.65 -15.71
N ALA A 141 1.37 -29.07 -15.78
CA ALA A 141 1.13 -27.72 -16.30
C ALA A 141 1.07 -26.61 -15.23
N ILE A 142 1.39 -26.94 -13.97
CA ILE A 142 1.29 -26.04 -12.80
C ILE A 142 2.64 -25.36 -12.52
N THR A 143 2.96 -24.38 -13.35
CA THR A 143 4.26 -23.66 -13.30
C THR A 143 4.16 -22.21 -12.83
N ASN A 144 2.93 -21.69 -12.70
CA ASN A 144 2.72 -20.30 -12.33
C ASN A 144 2.92 -20.10 -10.83
N LYS A 145 3.78 -19.15 -10.48
CA LYS A 145 3.99 -18.72 -9.10
C LYS A 145 2.91 -17.74 -8.68
N ARG A 146 2.39 -17.96 -7.47
CA ARG A 146 1.52 -17.03 -6.76
C ARG A 146 2.40 -16.08 -5.97
N ASN A 147 2.31 -14.78 -6.28
CA ASN A 147 3.10 -13.77 -5.58
C ASN A 147 2.68 -13.67 -4.10
N TYR A 148 1.38 -13.83 -3.83
CA TYR A 148 0.80 -13.81 -2.50
C TYR A 148 -0.42 -14.73 -2.48
N CYS A 149 -0.43 -15.70 -1.56
CA CYS A 149 -1.53 -16.62 -1.35
C CYS A 149 -1.69 -16.90 0.14
N VAL A 150 -2.88 -16.67 0.66
CA VAL A 150 -3.18 -16.75 2.08
C VAL A 150 -4.12 -17.92 2.32
N GLN A 151 -3.74 -18.78 3.25
CA GLN A 151 -4.67 -19.66 3.94
C GLN A 151 -5.29 -18.85 5.08
N TYR A 152 -6.61 -18.66 5.08
CA TYR A 152 -7.25 -17.85 6.12
C TYR A 152 -8.48 -18.56 6.67
N ASN A 153 -8.41 -18.90 7.96
CA ASN A 153 -9.51 -19.44 8.73
C ASN A 153 -10.17 -20.64 8.04
N GLU A 154 -9.37 -21.55 7.49
CA GLU A 154 -9.81 -22.73 6.75
C GLU A 154 -8.91 -23.92 7.10
N THR A 155 -9.43 -25.14 6.95
CA THR A 155 -8.62 -26.33 7.23
C THR A 155 -7.50 -26.47 6.19
N ASP A 156 -6.42 -27.16 6.55
CA ASP A 156 -5.34 -27.43 5.59
C ASP A 156 -5.88 -28.20 4.37
N PHE A 157 -6.85 -29.10 4.61
CA PHE A 157 -7.52 -29.84 3.54
C PHE A 157 -8.38 -28.95 2.63
N ASP A 158 -9.16 -28.03 3.19
CA ASP A 158 -9.98 -27.10 2.40
C ASP A 158 -9.09 -26.17 1.57
N PHE A 159 -7.98 -25.70 2.16
CA PHE A 159 -6.99 -24.85 1.51
C PHE A 159 -6.38 -25.52 0.27
N ILE A 160 -5.80 -26.72 0.43
CA ILE A 160 -5.22 -27.42 -0.71
C ILE A 160 -6.30 -27.78 -1.74
N SER A 161 -7.51 -28.11 -1.30
CA SER A 161 -8.58 -28.56 -2.18
C SER A 161 -9.14 -27.41 -3.02
N ARG A 162 -9.34 -26.21 -2.45
CA ARG A 162 -9.75 -25.03 -3.24
C ARG A 162 -8.68 -24.60 -4.23
N LEU A 163 -7.40 -24.76 -3.87
CA LEU A 163 -6.29 -24.47 -4.79
C LEU A 163 -6.25 -25.49 -5.93
N MET A 164 -6.45 -26.78 -5.64
CA MET A 164 -6.59 -27.81 -6.67
C MET A 164 -7.77 -27.52 -7.60
N GLN A 165 -8.96 -27.25 -7.05
CA GLN A 165 -10.16 -26.90 -7.81
C GLN A 165 -9.97 -25.61 -8.63
N GLU A 166 -9.15 -24.67 -8.16
CA GLU A 166 -8.86 -23.45 -8.90
C GLU A 166 -8.02 -23.71 -10.16
N GLU A 167 -6.94 -24.47 -10.01
CA GLU A 167 -6.03 -24.87 -11.09
C GLU A 167 -6.64 -25.91 -12.04
N GLY A 168 -7.80 -26.48 -11.69
CA GLY A 168 -8.40 -27.58 -12.43
C GLY A 168 -7.72 -28.93 -12.18
N MET A 169 -7.05 -29.07 -11.05
CA MET A 169 -6.50 -30.34 -10.60
C MET A 169 -7.58 -31.20 -9.94
N THR A 170 -7.36 -32.50 -9.99
CA THR A 170 -8.11 -33.52 -9.28
C THR A 170 -7.13 -34.54 -8.69
N TYR A 171 -7.64 -35.46 -7.89
CA TYR A 171 -6.85 -36.54 -7.32
C TYR A 171 -7.67 -37.81 -7.11
N TRP A 172 -6.97 -38.93 -6.94
CA TRP A 172 -7.52 -40.23 -6.56
C TRP A 172 -6.50 -40.97 -5.69
N PHE A 173 -6.88 -42.14 -5.17
CA PHE A 173 -6.02 -42.93 -4.29
C PHE A 173 -5.63 -44.26 -4.94
N ASN A 174 -4.32 -44.46 -5.06
CA ASN A 174 -3.75 -45.72 -5.53
C ASN A 174 -3.30 -46.57 -4.34
N TYR A 175 -3.76 -47.83 -4.29
CA TYR A 175 -3.56 -48.73 -3.15
C TYR A 175 -2.59 -49.89 -3.40
N LYS A 176 -1.86 -49.93 -4.54
CA LYS A 176 -0.98 -51.07 -4.92
C LYS A 176 0.00 -51.48 -3.82
N ASP A 177 0.58 -50.51 -3.10
CA ASP A 177 1.60 -50.74 -2.08
C ASP A 177 1.01 -50.92 -0.66
N SER A 178 -0.29 -51.22 -0.53
CA SER A 178 -1.02 -51.29 0.77
C SER A 178 -0.99 -49.97 1.57
N LYS A 179 -0.84 -48.85 0.84
CA LYS A 179 -0.93 -47.48 1.35
C LYS A 179 -1.85 -46.67 0.46
N ALA A 180 -2.55 -45.70 1.03
CA ALA A 180 -3.35 -44.75 0.26
C ALA A 180 -2.44 -43.68 -0.39
N LYS A 181 -1.90 -43.95 -1.58
CA LYS A 181 -1.07 -42.99 -2.31
C LYS A 181 -1.96 -42.00 -3.07
N MET A 182 -1.93 -40.73 -2.70
CA MET A 182 -2.72 -39.68 -3.36
C MET A 182 -2.07 -39.31 -4.71
N VAL A 183 -2.73 -39.62 -5.81
CA VAL A 183 -2.25 -39.28 -7.16
C VAL A 183 -2.96 -38.01 -7.63
N ILE A 184 -2.19 -36.93 -7.82
CA ILE A 184 -2.70 -35.60 -8.20
C ILE A 184 -2.44 -35.37 -9.69
N MET A 185 -3.45 -34.92 -10.42
CA MET A 185 -3.40 -34.74 -11.88
C MET A 185 -4.17 -33.50 -12.36
N ASP A 186 -3.75 -32.94 -13.49
CA ASP A 186 -4.33 -31.74 -14.11
C ASP A 186 -5.01 -32.03 -15.46
N ASP A 187 -4.85 -33.20 -16.06
CA ASP A 187 -5.63 -33.63 -17.22
C ASP A 187 -5.80 -35.17 -17.26
N GLY A 188 -6.76 -35.62 -18.08
CA GLY A 188 -7.09 -37.03 -18.25
C GLY A 188 -6.03 -37.86 -18.98
N SER A 189 -4.92 -37.25 -19.44
CA SER A 189 -3.87 -37.98 -20.17
C SER A 189 -2.99 -38.85 -19.26
N SER A 190 -3.01 -38.57 -17.96
CA SER A 190 -2.28 -39.31 -16.93
C SER A 190 -3.02 -40.54 -16.36
N MET A 191 -4.20 -40.84 -16.91
CA MET A 191 -5.06 -41.96 -16.51
C MET A 191 -4.56 -43.27 -17.10
N THR A 192 -4.65 -44.35 -16.31
CA THR A 192 -4.28 -45.70 -16.75
C THR A 192 -5.51 -46.57 -16.96
N PRO A 193 -5.50 -47.53 -17.88
CA PRO A 193 -6.57 -48.53 -17.95
C PRO A 193 -6.70 -49.31 -16.65
N VAL A 194 -7.91 -49.83 -16.38
CA VAL A 194 -8.12 -50.80 -15.29
C VAL A 194 -7.19 -52.01 -15.47
N GLU A 195 -6.62 -52.48 -14.37
CA GLU A 195 -5.68 -53.60 -14.35
C GLU A 195 -6.40 -54.91 -14.71
N GLY A 196 -5.76 -55.85 -15.41
CA GLY A 196 -6.39 -57.12 -15.83
C GLY A 196 -7.14 -57.09 -17.17
N GLY A 197 -7.09 -55.97 -17.90
CA GLY A 197 -7.73 -55.80 -19.21
C GLY A 197 -8.76 -54.68 -19.21
N ALA A 198 -8.67 -53.79 -20.18
CA ALA A 198 -9.47 -52.56 -20.26
C ALA A 198 -10.89 -52.76 -20.78
N ASP A 199 -11.12 -53.81 -21.59
CA ASP A 199 -12.42 -54.14 -22.14
C ASP A 199 -13.28 -54.80 -21.05
N ILE A 200 -14.46 -54.24 -20.80
CA ILE A 200 -15.46 -54.78 -19.86
C ILE A 200 -16.77 -54.96 -20.62
N GLU A 201 -17.27 -56.19 -20.59
CA GLU A 201 -18.48 -56.59 -21.31
C GLU A 201 -19.75 -56.08 -20.62
N TYR A 202 -20.66 -55.53 -21.42
CA TYR A 202 -22.03 -55.28 -20.99
C TYR A 202 -22.87 -56.55 -21.12
N ARG A 203 -23.46 -57.00 -20.00
CA ARG A 203 -24.39 -58.14 -19.97
C ARG A 203 -25.62 -57.78 -19.13
N PRO A 204 -26.79 -57.57 -19.72
CA PRO A 204 -27.98 -57.22 -18.94
C PRO A 204 -28.28 -58.31 -17.89
N ARG A 205 -28.79 -57.89 -16.72
CA ARG A 205 -29.09 -58.83 -15.61
C ARG A 205 -29.95 -59.98 -16.10
N SER A 206 -29.47 -61.21 -15.88
CA SER A 206 -30.20 -62.46 -16.06
C SER A 206 -29.71 -63.47 -15.02
N ASP A 207 -30.53 -64.48 -14.71
CA ASP A 207 -30.32 -65.42 -13.60
C ASP A 207 -29.09 -66.36 -13.76
N SER A 208 -28.26 -66.17 -14.79
CA SER A 208 -27.19 -67.14 -15.17
C SER A 208 -25.87 -66.49 -15.60
N VAL A 209 -25.60 -65.24 -15.20
CA VAL A 209 -24.34 -64.56 -15.57
C VAL A 209 -23.23 -64.88 -14.55
N THR A 210 -22.12 -65.43 -15.03
CA THR A 210 -20.89 -65.66 -14.25
C THR A 210 -19.74 -64.79 -14.77
N GLY A 211 -18.79 -64.47 -13.89
CA GLY A 211 -17.64 -63.60 -14.20
C GLY A 211 -17.92 -62.11 -14.00
N GLU A 212 -17.00 -61.26 -14.49
CA GLU A 212 -17.14 -59.81 -14.41
C GLU A 212 -18.00 -59.26 -15.55
N TYR A 213 -18.93 -58.35 -15.24
CA TYR A 213 -19.80 -57.72 -16.23
C TYR A 213 -20.40 -56.41 -15.73
N ILE A 214 -20.71 -55.51 -16.67
CA ILE A 214 -21.55 -54.34 -16.43
C ILE A 214 -22.99 -54.72 -16.76
N ALA A 215 -23.86 -54.67 -15.76
CA ALA A 215 -25.25 -55.09 -15.86
C ALA A 215 -26.18 -53.97 -16.34
N GLU A 216 -25.86 -52.75 -15.93
CA GLU A 216 -26.59 -51.54 -16.28
C GLU A 216 -25.59 -50.48 -16.71
N PHE A 217 -25.87 -49.76 -17.78
CA PHE A 217 -25.07 -48.61 -18.20
C PHE A 217 -25.95 -47.53 -18.79
N THR A 218 -26.15 -46.46 -18.05
CA THR A 218 -27.09 -45.38 -18.36
C THR A 218 -26.36 -44.07 -18.61
N GLN A 219 -27.04 -43.16 -19.31
CA GLN A 219 -26.51 -41.84 -19.64
C GLN A 219 -27.39 -40.75 -19.03
N GLN A 220 -26.74 -39.79 -18.36
CA GLN A 220 -27.35 -38.57 -17.86
C GLN A 220 -26.92 -37.37 -18.72
N ARG A 221 -27.87 -36.47 -18.96
CA ARG A 221 -27.64 -35.14 -19.53
C ARG A 221 -28.30 -34.08 -18.67
N ALA A 222 -27.61 -32.95 -18.49
CA ALA A 222 -28.14 -31.82 -17.75
C ALA A 222 -27.78 -30.50 -18.45
N VAL A 223 -28.68 -29.51 -18.37
CA VAL A 223 -28.39 -28.15 -18.81
C VAL A 223 -27.44 -27.51 -17.79
N ARG A 224 -26.34 -26.94 -18.28
CA ARG A 224 -25.33 -26.20 -17.51
C ARG A 224 -24.94 -24.92 -18.24
N THR A 225 -24.24 -24.04 -17.54
CA THR A 225 -23.63 -22.84 -18.14
C THR A 225 -22.68 -23.25 -19.26
N GLY A 226 -22.83 -22.65 -20.44
CA GLY A 226 -22.04 -23.02 -21.63
C GLY A 226 -20.93 -22.03 -21.98
N LYS A 227 -20.86 -20.89 -21.29
CA LYS A 227 -19.75 -19.93 -21.40
C LYS A 227 -19.30 -19.47 -20.02
N ILE A 228 -17.99 -19.54 -19.76
CA ILE A 228 -17.36 -18.92 -18.60
C ILE A 228 -16.47 -17.79 -19.07
N SER A 229 -16.69 -16.60 -18.52
CA SER A 229 -15.84 -15.42 -18.72
C SER A 229 -15.38 -14.89 -17.37
N LEU A 230 -14.12 -14.51 -17.27
CA LEU A 230 -13.55 -13.92 -16.06
C LEU A 230 -12.93 -12.57 -16.42
N ASP A 231 -12.97 -11.62 -15.49
CA ASP A 231 -12.25 -10.36 -15.63
C ASP A 231 -11.51 -9.99 -14.33
N ASP A 232 -10.54 -9.10 -14.44
CA ASP A 232 -9.77 -8.60 -13.32
C ASP A 232 -9.31 -7.16 -13.60
N TYR A 233 -8.76 -6.51 -12.58
CA TYR A 233 -8.17 -5.19 -12.69
C TYR A 233 -6.69 -5.25 -12.32
N GLN A 234 -5.81 -4.50 -13.00
CA GLN A 234 -4.41 -4.38 -12.59
C GLN A 234 -4.01 -2.90 -12.58
N PHE A 235 -3.63 -2.40 -11.41
CA PHE A 235 -3.37 -0.97 -11.21
C PHE A 235 -2.09 -0.48 -11.90
N VAL A 236 -1.13 -1.38 -12.13
CA VAL A 236 0.11 -1.07 -12.89
C VAL A 236 -0.17 -0.90 -14.38
N THR A 237 -1.17 -1.62 -14.91
CA THR A 237 -1.63 -1.55 -16.30
C THR A 237 -3.13 -1.24 -16.37
N PRO A 238 -3.59 -0.08 -15.86
CA PRO A 238 -5.01 0.18 -15.56
C PRO A 238 -5.92 0.29 -16.79
N LYS A 239 -5.35 0.26 -18.00
CA LYS A 239 -6.08 0.28 -19.29
C LYS A 239 -6.02 -1.07 -20.02
N ALA A 240 -5.32 -2.06 -19.48
CA ALA A 240 -5.24 -3.38 -20.09
C ALA A 240 -6.63 -4.03 -20.11
N LYS A 241 -6.96 -4.71 -21.21
CA LYS A 241 -8.17 -5.54 -21.31
C LYS A 241 -7.82 -6.91 -20.75
N LEU A 242 -8.32 -7.21 -19.57
CA LEU A 242 -7.98 -8.44 -18.85
C LEU A 242 -9.05 -9.52 -18.95
N GLU A 243 -10.22 -9.22 -19.54
CA GLU A 243 -11.28 -10.18 -19.78
C GLU A 243 -10.76 -11.39 -20.57
N VAL A 244 -11.01 -12.58 -20.03
CA VAL A 244 -10.67 -13.88 -20.63
C VAL A 244 -11.93 -14.73 -20.72
N LYS A 245 -12.01 -15.54 -21.78
CA LYS A 245 -13.14 -16.44 -22.01
C LYS A 245 -12.63 -17.86 -22.16
N ALA A 246 -13.32 -18.81 -21.54
CA ALA A 246 -13.12 -20.22 -21.82
C ALA A 246 -13.50 -20.53 -23.28
N GLN A 247 -12.94 -21.61 -23.84
CA GLN A 247 -13.45 -22.17 -25.07
C GLN A 247 -14.86 -22.72 -24.83
N GLU A 248 -15.76 -22.54 -25.81
CA GLU A 248 -17.15 -23.01 -25.69
C GLU A 248 -17.19 -24.53 -25.50
N GLY A 249 -17.94 -24.99 -24.50
CA GLY A 249 -18.11 -26.40 -24.19
C GLY A 249 -18.63 -27.20 -25.39
N THR A 250 -18.07 -28.38 -25.63
CA THR A 250 -18.40 -29.20 -26.81
C THR A 250 -19.58 -30.15 -26.58
N THR A 251 -20.02 -30.28 -25.32
CA THR A 251 -21.02 -31.25 -24.89
C THR A 251 -22.46 -30.78 -25.08
N ALA A 252 -22.71 -29.47 -25.01
CA ALA A 252 -24.06 -28.90 -25.05
C ALA A 252 -24.57 -28.66 -26.48
N LYS A 253 -25.68 -29.33 -26.85
CA LYS A 253 -26.36 -29.17 -28.16
C LYS A 253 -27.73 -28.49 -28.08
N HIS A 254 -28.15 -28.08 -26.89
CA HIS A 254 -29.47 -27.47 -26.64
C HIS A 254 -29.49 -25.96 -26.92
N LYS A 255 -30.68 -25.37 -27.08
CA LYS A 255 -30.86 -23.95 -27.42
C LYS A 255 -30.26 -22.95 -26.40
N HIS A 256 -30.16 -23.34 -25.13
CA HIS A 256 -29.65 -22.48 -24.04
C HIS A 256 -28.13 -22.56 -23.82
N LYS A 257 -27.36 -23.19 -24.73
CA LYS A 257 -25.91 -23.41 -24.56
C LYS A 257 -25.07 -22.13 -24.53
N SER A 258 -25.65 -20.99 -24.91
CA SER A 258 -24.97 -19.70 -24.94
C SER A 258 -25.07 -18.91 -23.63
N TYR A 259 -25.73 -19.43 -22.59
CA TYR A 259 -25.80 -18.76 -21.29
C TYR A 259 -24.41 -18.69 -20.66
N GLU A 260 -24.07 -17.50 -20.20
CA GLU A 260 -22.75 -17.10 -19.73
C GLU A 260 -22.77 -16.85 -18.22
N ALA A 261 -21.76 -17.37 -17.52
CA ALA A 261 -21.39 -16.89 -16.19
C ALA A 261 -20.16 -15.99 -16.32
N TYR A 262 -20.27 -14.80 -15.76
CA TYR A 262 -19.23 -13.76 -15.77
C TYR A 262 -18.89 -13.38 -14.33
N ASP A 263 -17.63 -13.55 -13.93
CA ASP A 263 -17.17 -13.30 -12.57
C ASP A 263 -16.01 -12.30 -12.51
N VAL A 264 -16.06 -11.42 -11.51
CA VAL A 264 -15.00 -10.49 -11.11
C VAL A 264 -14.89 -10.51 -9.58
N PRO A 265 -13.70 -10.67 -8.98
CA PRO A 265 -12.40 -10.82 -9.64
C PRO A 265 -12.12 -12.27 -10.08
N GLY A 266 -11.46 -12.43 -11.23
CA GLY A 266 -11.05 -13.72 -11.78
C GLY A 266 -9.84 -14.37 -11.08
N ARG A 267 -9.17 -13.64 -10.18
CA ARG A 267 -8.03 -14.10 -9.35
C ARG A 267 -6.77 -14.48 -10.11
N TYR A 268 -6.46 -13.77 -11.20
CA TYR A 268 -5.26 -14.04 -12.00
C TYR A 268 -4.27 -12.86 -12.10
N ARG A 269 -4.14 -12.11 -11.01
CA ARG A 269 -3.03 -11.17 -10.82
C ARG A 269 -1.76 -11.93 -10.43
N LYS A 270 -0.62 -11.50 -10.98
CA LYS A 270 0.72 -11.96 -10.65
C LYS A 270 1.54 -10.77 -10.17
N GLY A 271 1.32 -10.38 -8.92
CA GLY A 271 1.88 -9.16 -8.33
C GLY A 271 1.50 -7.92 -9.14
N ASP A 272 2.50 -7.31 -9.77
CA ASP A 272 2.37 -6.09 -10.59
C ASP A 272 1.95 -6.35 -12.05
N ALA A 273 1.73 -7.62 -12.43
CA ALA A 273 1.21 -7.99 -13.74
C ALA A 273 -0.14 -8.71 -13.61
N ALA A 274 -0.91 -8.74 -14.68
CA ALA A 274 -2.02 -9.68 -14.83
C ALA A 274 -1.54 -10.84 -15.71
N ASP A 275 -1.96 -12.07 -15.38
CA ASP A 275 -1.64 -13.27 -16.15
C ASP A 275 -2.92 -13.78 -16.83
N THR A 276 -3.24 -13.22 -17.99
CA THR A 276 -4.40 -13.65 -18.79
C THR A 276 -4.26 -15.10 -19.29
N GLY A 277 -3.04 -15.64 -19.34
CA GLY A 277 -2.82 -17.07 -19.59
C GLY A 277 -3.34 -17.93 -18.44
N MET A 278 -3.03 -17.55 -17.19
CA MET A 278 -3.60 -18.17 -16.00
C MET A 278 -5.12 -17.98 -15.92
N GLY A 279 -5.62 -16.78 -16.20
CA GLY A 279 -7.05 -16.50 -16.25
C GLY A 279 -7.79 -17.39 -17.26
N THR A 280 -7.22 -17.58 -18.45
CA THR A 280 -7.78 -18.49 -19.47
C THR A 280 -7.81 -19.93 -18.97
N LYS A 281 -6.76 -20.41 -18.28
CA LYS A 281 -6.75 -21.74 -17.67
C LYS A 281 -7.83 -21.89 -16.59
N PHE A 282 -8.01 -20.89 -15.73
CA PHE A 282 -9.05 -20.91 -14.69
C PHE A 282 -10.46 -20.90 -15.28
N ALA A 283 -10.70 -20.08 -16.30
CA ALA A 283 -11.97 -20.05 -17.03
C ALA A 283 -12.24 -21.42 -17.68
N GLN A 284 -11.23 -22.00 -18.34
CA GLN A 284 -11.35 -23.31 -18.97
C GLN A 284 -11.62 -24.43 -17.95
N ALA A 285 -10.90 -24.45 -16.83
CA ALA A 285 -11.14 -25.44 -15.78
C ALA A 285 -12.57 -25.40 -15.23
N ARG A 286 -13.14 -24.19 -15.08
CA ARG A 286 -14.55 -24.03 -14.68
C ARG A 286 -15.52 -24.49 -15.77
N GLN A 287 -15.23 -24.22 -17.04
CA GLN A 287 -16.06 -24.68 -18.16
C GLN A 287 -16.04 -26.20 -18.26
N ASP A 288 -14.86 -26.82 -18.19
CA ASP A 288 -14.68 -28.28 -18.23
C ASP A 288 -15.39 -28.98 -17.07
N ALA A 289 -15.45 -28.36 -15.88
CA ALA A 289 -16.23 -28.88 -14.75
C ALA A 289 -17.74 -28.86 -15.05
N LYS A 290 -18.24 -27.78 -15.66
CA LYS A 290 -19.65 -27.68 -16.07
C LYS A 290 -19.99 -28.64 -17.20
N ASP A 291 -19.07 -28.87 -18.15
CA ASP A 291 -19.21 -29.88 -19.19
C ASP A 291 -19.22 -31.30 -18.63
N THR A 292 -18.42 -31.56 -17.59
CA THR A 292 -18.41 -32.82 -16.84
C THR A 292 -19.76 -33.08 -16.17
N GLU A 293 -20.37 -32.08 -15.54
CA GLU A 293 -21.72 -32.19 -14.96
C GLU A 293 -22.83 -32.32 -16.02
N ALA A 294 -22.64 -31.73 -17.19
CA ALA A 294 -23.64 -31.73 -18.27
C ALA A 294 -23.80 -33.12 -18.92
N MET A 295 -22.78 -33.98 -18.85
CA MET A 295 -22.75 -35.28 -19.51
C MET A 295 -22.02 -36.33 -18.65
N GLN A 296 -22.80 -37.22 -18.05
CA GLN A 296 -22.30 -38.30 -17.19
C GLN A 296 -22.90 -39.64 -17.60
N TYR A 297 -22.24 -40.72 -17.20
CA TYR A 297 -22.71 -42.09 -17.34
C TYR A 297 -22.72 -42.75 -15.97
N ARG A 298 -23.64 -43.69 -15.76
CA ARG A 298 -23.71 -44.49 -14.54
C ARG A 298 -23.77 -45.95 -14.90
N GLY A 299 -22.91 -46.74 -14.29
CA GLY A 299 -22.90 -48.19 -14.44
C GLY A 299 -23.17 -48.90 -13.12
N ALA A 300 -23.69 -50.11 -13.21
CA ALA A 300 -23.79 -51.05 -12.10
C ALA A 300 -23.44 -52.46 -12.58
N GLY A 301 -22.84 -53.28 -11.72
CA GLY A 301 -22.51 -54.67 -12.07
C GLY A 301 -21.50 -55.32 -11.15
N ASN A 302 -21.07 -56.52 -11.51
CA ASN A 302 -20.05 -57.28 -10.80
C ASN A 302 -18.68 -57.00 -11.43
N VAL A 303 -18.07 -55.85 -11.11
CA VAL A 303 -16.71 -55.54 -11.59
C VAL A 303 -15.80 -55.08 -10.45
N PRO A 304 -15.10 -56.02 -9.78
CA PRO A 304 -14.14 -55.75 -8.71
C PRO A 304 -12.99 -54.80 -9.09
N ARG A 305 -12.68 -54.65 -10.38
CA ARG A 305 -11.53 -53.89 -10.89
C ARG A 305 -11.82 -52.40 -11.18
N ILE A 306 -13.08 -51.95 -11.05
CA ILE A 306 -13.47 -50.54 -11.32
C ILE A 306 -12.87 -49.59 -10.28
N ALA A 307 -11.87 -48.79 -10.63
CA ALA A 307 -11.25 -47.83 -9.72
C ALA A 307 -11.30 -46.41 -10.29
N THR A 308 -11.52 -45.42 -9.42
CA THR A 308 -11.45 -44.01 -9.82
C THR A 308 -10.06 -43.64 -10.32
N GLY A 309 -9.98 -42.72 -11.28
CA GLY A 309 -8.69 -42.35 -11.91
C GLY A 309 -8.18 -43.37 -12.94
N GLN A 310 -8.96 -44.42 -13.22
CA GLN A 310 -8.68 -45.38 -14.28
C GLN A 310 -9.73 -45.34 -15.40
N THR A 311 -9.36 -45.87 -16.56
CA THR A 311 -10.25 -45.96 -17.73
C THR A 311 -10.65 -47.40 -18.05
N PHE A 312 -11.84 -47.58 -18.60
CA PHE A 312 -12.28 -48.83 -19.19
C PHE A 312 -12.92 -48.59 -20.55
N LYS A 313 -13.03 -49.64 -21.36
CA LYS A 313 -13.74 -49.66 -22.63
C LYS A 313 -14.96 -50.56 -22.49
N LEU A 314 -16.15 -50.02 -22.71
CA LEU A 314 -17.37 -50.81 -22.73
C LEU A 314 -17.44 -51.60 -24.05
N THR A 315 -17.74 -52.89 -23.97
CA THR A 315 -18.00 -53.74 -25.14
C THR A 315 -19.39 -54.36 -25.07
N ASP A 316 -19.90 -54.79 -26.21
CA ASP A 316 -21.14 -55.59 -26.35
C ASP A 316 -22.43 -54.93 -25.82
N HIS A 317 -22.42 -53.60 -25.63
CA HIS A 317 -23.64 -52.85 -25.36
C HIS A 317 -24.50 -52.75 -26.63
N GLU A 318 -25.80 -53.05 -26.51
CA GLU A 318 -26.76 -53.07 -27.63
C GLU A 318 -26.78 -51.75 -28.41
N ALA A 319 -26.74 -50.63 -27.68
CA ALA A 319 -26.51 -49.31 -28.28
C ALA A 319 -25.02 -49.10 -28.57
N SER A 320 -24.59 -49.33 -29.82
CA SER A 320 -23.19 -49.25 -30.25
C SER A 320 -22.50 -47.91 -29.95
N ALA A 321 -23.26 -46.81 -29.82
CA ALA A 321 -22.75 -45.50 -29.43
C ALA A 321 -22.16 -45.46 -28.00
N TYR A 322 -22.46 -46.46 -27.17
CA TYR A 322 -21.95 -46.59 -25.81
C TYR A 322 -20.66 -47.43 -25.73
N ASN A 323 -20.31 -48.18 -26.78
CA ASN A 323 -19.08 -48.98 -26.83
C ASN A 323 -17.86 -48.08 -27.07
N LYS A 324 -17.42 -47.39 -26.01
CA LYS A 324 -16.37 -46.36 -26.02
C LYS A 324 -15.48 -46.49 -24.79
N GLU A 325 -14.41 -45.70 -24.76
CA GLU A 325 -13.55 -45.54 -23.59
C GLU A 325 -14.09 -44.47 -22.64
N TYR A 326 -14.12 -44.82 -21.36
CA TYR A 326 -14.62 -44.00 -20.27
C TYR A 326 -13.60 -43.89 -19.15
N LEU A 327 -13.57 -42.74 -18.49
CA LEU A 327 -12.90 -42.52 -17.22
C LEU A 327 -13.89 -42.76 -16.08
N ILE A 328 -13.49 -43.54 -15.08
CA ILE A 328 -14.26 -43.79 -13.87
C ILE A 328 -14.10 -42.57 -12.94
N SER A 329 -15.18 -41.83 -12.74
CA SER A 329 -15.20 -40.60 -11.94
C SER A 329 -15.61 -40.83 -10.49
N GLU A 330 -16.41 -41.85 -10.23
CA GLU A 330 -16.83 -42.29 -8.89
C GLU A 330 -17.13 -43.79 -8.92
N ALA A 331 -16.95 -44.46 -7.79
CA ALA A 331 -17.25 -45.88 -7.61
C ALA A 331 -17.73 -46.12 -6.18
N VAL A 332 -18.75 -46.96 -6.02
CA VAL A 332 -19.20 -47.49 -4.74
C VAL A 332 -19.12 -49.00 -4.81
N HIS A 333 -18.33 -49.59 -3.93
CA HIS A 333 -18.15 -51.03 -3.80
C HIS A 333 -18.95 -51.51 -2.60
N TYR A 334 -19.78 -52.52 -2.83
CA TYR A 334 -20.60 -53.17 -1.82
C TYR A 334 -20.06 -54.59 -1.62
N LEU A 335 -19.57 -54.89 -0.41
CA LEU A 335 -18.97 -56.17 -0.07
C LEU A 335 -19.68 -56.77 1.13
N GLN A 336 -20.01 -58.07 1.10
CA GLN A 336 -20.55 -58.80 2.24
C GLN A 336 -20.17 -60.27 2.19
N THR A 337 -19.98 -60.91 3.33
CA THR A 337 -19.59 -62.33 3.40
C THR A 337 -20.76 -63.26 3.08
N GLU A 338 -20.48 -64.48 2.61
CA GLU A 338 -21.54 -65.45 2.34
C GLU A 338 -22.43 -65.77 3.54
N SER A 339 -21.82 -65.81 4.73
CA SER A 339 -22.52 -66.00 5.99
C SER A 339 -23.46 -64.85 6.34
N ASP A 340 -23.13 -63.62 5.93
CA ASP A 340 -23.92 -62.44 6.30
C ASP A 340 -25.23 -62.37 5.51
N TYR A 341 -25.21 -62.62 4.20
CA TYR A 341 -26.43 -62.55 3.41
C TYR A 341 -27.36 -63.77 3.52
N LYS A 342 -26.83 -64.92 3.98
CA LYS A 342 -27.64 -66.13 4.23
C LYS A 342 -28.38 -66.09 5.58
N GLN A 343 -28.14 -65.08 6.43
CA GLN A 343 -28.84 -64.93 7.71
C GLN A 343 -30.19 -64.22 7.53
N ASP A 344 -31.29 -64.97 7.71
CA ASP A 344 -32.68 -64.46 7.72
C ASP A 344 -33.01 -63.64 8.99
N SER A 345 -32.15 -63.70 10.02
CA SER A 345 -32.32 -62.95 11.26
C SER A 345 -31.84 -61.50 11.09
N LYS A 346 -32.79 -60.60 10.82
CA LYS A 346 -32.54 -59.15 10.76
C LYS A 346 -31.80 -58.68 12.03
N ARG A 347 -30.57 -58.19 11.85
CA ARG A 347 -29.94 -57.25 12.79
C ARG A 347 -30.77 -55.95 12.85
N ARG A 348 -30.66 -55.26 13.98
CA ARG A 348 -30.91 -53.81 14.22
C ARG A 348 -32.26 -53.44 14.87
N ASP A 349 -32.26 -53.29 16.19
CA ASP A 349 -33.12 -52.32 16.89
C ASP A 349 -32.49 -50.89 16.87
N LEU A 350 -31.18 -50.80 16.64
CA LEU A 350 -30.42 -49.55 16.49
C LEU A 350 -30.11 -49.33 15.00
N ASP A 351 -30.75 -48.31 14.40
CA ASP A 351 -30.47 -47.85 13.04
C ASP A 351 -29.23 -46.94 13.04
N LEU A 352 -28.14 -47.39 12.42
CA LEU A 352 -26.80 -46.78 12.49
C LEU A 352 -26.47 -45.93 11.24
N GLY A 353 -27.49 -45.41 10.56
CA GLY A 353 -27.32 -44.37 9.54
C GLY A 353 -27.47 -44.83 8.08
N PRO A 354 -27.36 -43.87 7.13
CA PRO A 354 -28.18 -43.81 5.92
C PRO A 354 -27.72 -44.64 4.71
N ASP A 355 -26.75 -45.54 4.84
CA ASP A 355 -26.22 -46.33 3.71
C ASP A 355 -26.63 -47.82 3.80
N PRO A 356 -27.91 -48.17 3.61
CA PRO A 356 -28.33 -49.55 3.55
C PRO A 356 -27.64 -50.26 2.38
N PHE A 357 -27.43 -51.58 2.52
CA PHE A 357 -26.99 -52.36 1.37
C PHE A 357 -28.17 -52.35 0.41
N PRO A 358 -27.98 -52.10 -0.90
CA PRO A 358 -29.09 -52.11 -1.83
C PRO A 358 -29.83 -53.46 -1.74
N GLU A 359 -31.14 -53.45 -1.52
CA GLU A 359 -31.94 -54.67 -1.36
C GLU A 359 -31.82 -55.60 -2.58
N GLU A 360 -31.71 -54.99 -3.77
CA GLU A 360 -31.51 -55.64 -5.06
C GLU A 360 -30.16 -56.38 -5.16
N MET A 361 -29.23 -56.10 -4.26
CA MET A 361 -27.89 -56.70 -4.19
C MET A 361 -27.75 -57.64 -2.98
N ALA A 362 -28.80 -57.82 -2.17
CA ALA A 362 -28.73 -58.54 -0.90
C ALA A 362 -28.19 -59.98 -1.02
N GLY A 363 -28.30 -60.65 -2.18
CA GLY A 363 -27.75 -61.99 -2.41
C GLY A 363 -26.33 -62.05 -2.97
N ASP A 364 -25.72 -60.90 -3.29
CA ASP A 364 -24.41 -60.83 -3.94
C ASP A 364 -23.28 -60.66 -2.92
N VAL A 365 -22.19 -61.41 -3.06
CA VAL A 365 -20.99 -61.25 -2.22
C VAL A 365 -20.24 -59.94 -2.54
N TYR A 366 -20.37 -59.49 -3.79
CA TYR A 366 -19.82 -58.23 -4.29
C TYR A 366 -20.73 -57.62 -5.35
N ASN A 367 -20.91 -56.31 -5.29
CA ASN A 367 -21.51 -55.52 -6.37
C ASN A 367 -20.87 -54.12 -6.39
N CYS A 368 -20.92 -53.42 -7.52
CA CYS A 368 -20.53 -52.02 -7.57
C CYS A 368 -21.47 -51.16 -8.42
N THR A 369 -21.56 -49.90 -8.03
CA THR A 369 -22.12 -48.82 -8.86
C THR A 369 -21.01 -47.83 -9.14
N PHE A 370 -20.96 -47.24 -10.33
CA PHE A 370 -19.92 -46.29 -10.67
C PHE A 370 -20.43 -45.20 -11.61
N GLY A 371 -19.84 -44.02 -11.50
CA GLY A 371 -20.00 -42.93 -12.44
C GLY A 371 -18.84 -42.90 -13.41
N ALA A 372 -19.14 -42.51 -14.65
CA ALA A 372 -18.16 -42.46 -15.70
C ALA A 372 -18.36 -41.23 -16.61
N VAL A 373 -17.26 -40.75 -17.19
CA VAL A 373 -17.25 -39.71 -18.20
C VAL A 373 -16.51 -40.21 -19.44
N LEU A 374 -16.79 -39.66 -20.62
CA LEU A 374 -16.03 -40.04 -21.81
C LEU A 374 -14.56 -39.67 -21.61
N LYS A 375 -13.64 -40.58 -21.93
CA LYS A 375 -12.19 -40.32 -21.85
C LYS A 375 -11.76 -39.11 -22.69
N THR A 376 -12.47 -38.85 -23.78
CA THR A 376 -12.21 -37.71 -24.68
C THR A 376 -12.55 -36.35 -24.06
N ASN A 377 -13.36 -36.33 -22.99
CA ASN A 377 -13.76 -35.10 -22.33
C ASN A 377 -12.80 -34.84 -21.15
N PRO A 378 -12.24 -33.62 -21.02
CA PRO A 378 -11.49 -33.25 -19.82
C PRO A 378 -12.38 -33.39 -18.58
N PHE A 379 -11.85 -34.04 -17.55
CA PHE A 379 -12.50 -34.08 -16.24
C PHE A 379 -11.94 -32.97 -15.34
N ARG A 380 -12.85 -32.24 -14.70
CA ARG A 380 -12.53 -31.28 -13.64
C ARG A 380 -13.53 -31.42 -12.51
N ASN A 381 -13.06 -31.29 -11.28
CA ASN A 381 -13.95 -31.16 -10.13
C ASN A 381 -14.69 -29.82 -10.18
N GLU A 382 -15.95 -29.83 -9.75
CA GLU A 382 -16.67 -28.60 -9.47
C GLU A 382 -15.98 -27.82 -8.34
N ARG A 383 -15.98 -26.50 -8.47
CA ARG A 383 -15.56 -25.59 -7.40
C ARG A 383 -16.64 -25.57 -6.32
N THR A 384 -16.45 -26.38 -5.29
CA THR A 384 -17.40 -26.57 -4.18
C THR A 384 -16.94 -25.87 -2.92
N ILE A 385 -15.64 -25.63 -2.77
CA ILE A 385 -15.07 -24.97 -1.60
C ILE A 385 -15.01 -23.46 -1.89
N PRO A 386 -15.71 -22.62 -1.11
CA PRO A 386 -15.67 -21.19 -1.29
C PRO A 386 -14.25 -20.67 -1.02
N TRP A 387 -13.90 -19.56 -1.68
CA TRP A 387 -12.67 -18.86 -1.32
C TRP A 387 -12.85 -18.25 0.08
N PRO A 388 -11.83 -18.27 0.96
CA PRO A 388 -11.92 -17.61 2.25
C PRO A 388 -12.15 -16.12 2.07
N GLU A 389 -12.95 -15.52 2.95
CA GLU A 389 -13.26 -14.09 2.95
C GLU A 389 -12.92 -13.45 4.29
N ILE A 390 -12.36 -12.24 4.25
CA ILE A 390 -12.20 -11.35 5.40
C ILE A 390 -13.23 -10.22 5.24
N PRO A 391 -14.39 -10.31 5.90
CA PRO A 391 -15.51 -9.40 5.65
C PRO A 391 -15.29 -7.98 6.20
N GLY A 392 -14.27 -7.77 7.03
CA GLY A 392 -14.03 -6.51 7.73
C GLY A 392 -12.61 -5.98 7.55
N LEU A 393 -12.33 -4.87 8.21
CA LEU A 393 -10.98 -4.35 8.36
C LEU A 393 -10.21 -5.12 9.43
N GLN A 394 -8.90 -5.16 9.28
CA GLN A 394 -7.95 -5.61 10.28
C GLN A 394 -6.91 -4.53 10.51
N THR A 395 -6.10 -4.65 11.56
CA THR A 395 -4.90 -3.82 11.70
C THR A 395 -3.65 -4.66 11.49
N ALA A 396 -2.57 -4.02 11.06
CA ALA A 396 -1.28 -4.66 10.81
C ALA A 396 -0.15 -3.68 11.15
N LEU A 397 1.04 -4.23 11.40
CA LEU A 397 2.25 -3.44 11.64
C LEU A 397 2.98 -3.21 10.32
N VAL A 398 3.37 -1.97 10.01
CA VAL A 398 4.24 -1.68 8.86
C VAL A 398 5.64 -2.24 9.13
N VAL A 399 6.20 -2.96 8.16
CA VAL A 399 7.51 -3.62 8.27
C VAL A 399 8.40 -3.33 7.06
N GLY A 400 9.70 -3.56 7.22
CA GLY A 400 10.69 -3.38 6.16
C GLY A 400 12.07 -3.89 6.57
N PRO A 401 13.12 -3.59 5.78
CA PRO A 401 14.48 -4.02 6.08
C PRO A 401 14.99 -3.44 7.40
N SER A 402 15.87 -4.18 8.07
CA SER A 402 16.50 -3.71 9.31
C SER A 402 17.30 -2.43 9.08
N GLY A 403 17.16 -1.44 9.97
CA GLY A 403 17.86 -0.15 9.90
C GLY A 403 17.18 0.91 9.02
N GLU A 404 16.06 0.58 8.39
CA GLU A 404 15.23 1.51 7.64
C GLU A 404 14.08 2.07 8.52
N GLU A 405 13.66 3.31 8.26
CA GLU A 405 12.44 3.89 8.85
C GLU A 405 11.25 3.86 7.87
N ILE A 406 11.54 3.84 6.56
CA ILE A 406 10.55 3.90 5.49
C ILE A 406 10.92 2.85 4.45
N HIS A 407 9.97 2.00 4.08
CA HIS A 407 10.13 1.02 3.01
C HIS A 407 8.93 1.08 2.08
N THR A 408 9.17 1.63 0.89
CA THR A 408 8.14 1.84 -0.15
C THR A 408 8.72 1.62 -1.53
N ASP A 409 7.85 1.34 -2.49
CA ASP A 409 8.16 1.23 -3.91
C ASP A 409 7.70 2.47 -4.71
N GLU A 410 7.82 2.44 -6.04
CA GLU A 410 7.41 3.53 -6.96
C GLU A 410 5.92 3.88 -6.93
N HIS A 411 5.09 3.01 -6.34
CA HIS A 411 3.64 3.19 -6.23
C HIS A 411 3.19 3.65 -4.83
N GLY A 412 4.14 3.92 -3.92
CA GLY A 412 3.80 4.32 -2.54
C GLY A 412 3.24 3.17 -1.69
N ARG A 413 3.51 1.91 -2.07
CA ARG A 413 3.06 0.71 -1.35
C ARG A 413 3.94 0.44 -0.14
N ILE A 414 3.39 -0.25 0.84
CA ILE A 414 4.11 -0.66 2.05
C ILE A 414 4.12 -2.17 2.17
N LYS A 415 4.94 -2.71 3.09
CA LYS A 415 4.83 -4.09 3.56
C LYS A 415 4.32 -4.09 4.99
N VAL A 416 3.57 -5.13 5.36
CA VAL A 416 2.95 -5.25 6.66
C VAL A 416 3.16 -6.64 7.25
N GLN A 417 3.02 -6.76 8.56
CA GLN A 417 2.80 -8.05 9.22
C GLN A 417 1.47 -8.01 9.94
N PHE A 418 0.62 -8.98 9.61
CA PHE A 418 -0.67 -9.19 10.27
C PHE A 418 -0.47 -9.82 11.64
N HIS A 419 -1.41 -9.56 12.56
CA HIS A 419 -1.33 -10.09 13.94
C HIS A 419 -1.49 -11.61 14.02
N TRP A 420 -2.19 -12.21 13.05
CA TRP A 420 -2.38 -13.65 12.95
C TRP A 420 -1.23 -14.36 12.20
N ASP A 421 -0.32 -13.62 11.56
CA ASP A 421 0.84 -14.20 10.88
C ASP A 421 1.93 -14.58 11.89
N ARG A 422 1.95 -15.86 12.23
CA ARG A 422 2.88 -16.46 13.20
C ARG A 422 4.26 -16.75 12.59
N ASP A 423 4.32 -16.97 11.27
CA ASP A 423 5.53 -17.39 10.58
C ASP A 423 6.40 -16.18 10.18
N GLY A 424 5.77 -15.04 9.90
CA GLY A 424 6.43 -13.79 9.53
C GLY A 424 7.46 -13.31 10.56
N LYS A 425 8.57 -12.75 10.07
CA LYS A 425 9.72 -12.32 10.90
C LYS A 425 9.80 -10.81 11.12
N LYS A 426 8.69 -10.10 10.91
CA LYS A 426 8.54 -8.64 10.99
C LYS A 426 9.58 -7.90 10.15
N ASN A 427 9.73 -8.30 8.89
CA ASN A 427 10.72 -7.77 7.96
C ASN A 427 10.14 -7.56 6.55
N ASP A 428 10.98 -7.22 5.57
CA ASP A 428 10.60 -6.98 4.17
C ASP A 428 10.08 -8.23 3.44
N LYS A 429 10.01 -9.40 4.10
CA LYS A 429 9.45 -10.65 3.55
C LYS A 429 8.13 -11.06 4.21
N SER A 430 7.61 -10.31 5.20
CA SER A 430 6.36 -10.69 5.89
C SER A 430 5.12 -10.64 4.99
N SER A 431 5.07 -9.73 4.00
CA SER A 431 3.94 -9.63 3.07
C SER A 431 4.35 -9.26 1.65
N CYS A 432 3.36 -9.33 0.76
CA CYS A 432 3.39 -8.62 -0.51
C CYS A 432 3.39 -7.10 -0.32
N TRP A 433 3.56 -6.36 -1.41
CA TRP A 433 3.35 -4.92 -1.44
C TRP A 433 1.86 -4.59 -1.34
N VAL A 434 1.51 -3.76 -0.36
CA VAL A 434 0.14 -3.34 -0.04
C VAL A 434 -0.04 -1.88 -0.44
N ARG A 435 -1.02 -1.59 -1.30
CA ARG A 435 -1.34 -0.21 -1.71
C ARG A 435 -1.90 0.58 -0.54
N VAL A 436 -1.52 1.86 -0.45
CA VAL A 436 -2.00 2.79 0.57
C VAL A 436 -3.01 3.74 -0.05
N VAL A 437 -4.20 3.82 0.53
CA VAL A 437 -5.19 4.84 0.21
C VAL A 437 -4.64 6.19 0.64
N THR A 438 -4.57 7.12 -0.30
CA THR A 438 -4.26 8.53 -0.04
C THR A 438 -5.55 9.36 -0.03
N PRO A 439 -5.67 10.40 0.81
CA PRO A 439 -6.86 11.26 0.82
C PRO A 439 -7.16 11.93 -0.54
N TRP A 440 -6.13 12.16 -1.36
CA TRP A 440 -6.30 12.77 -2.67
C TRP A 440 -5.22 12.34 -3.67
N SER A 441 -5.61 11.87 -4.86
CA SER A 441 -4.68 11.46 -5.91
C SER A 441 -5.15 11.89 -7.30
N GLY A 442 -4.21 12.32 -8.13
CA GLY A 442 -4.39 12.56 -9.55
C GLY A 442 -3.12 12.20 -10.35
N LYS A 443 -3.12 12.51 -11.65
CA LYS A 443 -1.99 12.21 -12.54
C LYS A 443 -0.78 13.08 -12.20
N ASN A 444 0.13 12.58 -11.36
CA ASN A 444 1.33 13.28 -10.86
C ASN A 444 1.03 14.49 -9.96
N TRP A 445 -0.08 14.49 -9.24
CA TRP A 445 -0.43 15.51 -8.25
C TRP A 445 -1.35 14.89 -7.17
N GLY A 446 -1.40 15.46 -5.96
CA GLY A 446 -2.21 14.94 -4.85
C GLY A 446 -1.47 15.00 -3.51
N MET A 447 -1.97 14.25 -2.52
CA MET A 447 -1.36 14.07 -1.21
C MET A 447 -0.55 12.77 -1.16
N ILE A 448 0.56 12.78 -0.42
CA ILE A 448 1.38 11.59 -0.18
C ILE A 448 1.88 11.55 1.26
N HIS A 449 1.46 10.51 1.98
CA HIS A 449 1.93 10.22 3.34
C HIS A 449 2.15 8.72 3.43
N ILE A 450 3.41 8.31 3.37
CA ILE A 450 3.79 6.89 3.40
C ILE A 450 3.87 6.42 4.86
N PRO A 451 3.10 5.39 5.27
CA PRO A 451 3.25 4.79 6.58
C PRO A 451 4.69 4.29 6.81
N ARG A 452 5.25 4.58 7.97
CA ARG A 452 6.61 4.24 8.37
C ARG A 452 6.65 2.90 9.09
N ILE A 453 7.80 2.23 9.02
CA ILE A 453 8.06 0.97 9.74
C ILE A 453 7.76 1.16 11.23
N GLY A 454 7.02 0.22 11.82
CA GLY A 454 6.59 0.27 13.21
C GLY A 454 5.24 0.96 13.45
N GLN A 455 4.66 1.63 12.45
CA GLN A 455 3.33 2.21 12.59
C GLN A 455 2.23 1.16 12.43
N GLU A 456 1.10 1.37 13.11
CA GLU A 456 -0.10 0.55 12.95
C GLU A 456 -0.98 1.12 11.84
N VAL A 457 -1.35 0.25 10.89
CA VAL A 457 -2.19 0.57 9.74
C VAL A 457 -3.46 -0.25 9.74
N VAL A 458 -4.50 0.29 9.12
CA VAL A 458 -5.77 -0.40 8.87
C VAL A 458 -5.72 -1.03 7.48
N ILE A 459 -5.97 -2.33 7.41
CA ILE A 459 -5.99 -3.12 6.17
C ILE A 459 -7.42 -3.57 5.88
N GLN A 460 -7.88 -3.29 4.67
CA GLN A 460 -9.06 -3.89 4.06
C GLN A 460 -8.62 -4.86 2.95
N PHE A 461 -9.53 -5.69 2.46
CA PHE A 461 -9.27 -6.69 1.44
C PHE A 461 -10.21 -6.46 0.25
N GLU A 462 -9.68 -6.36 -0.98
CA GLU A 462 -10.51 -6.18 -2.19
C GLU A 462 -11.49 -7.36 -2.34
N ASP A 463 -12.79 -7.07 -2.39
CA ASP A 463 -13.87 -8.08 -2.40
C ASP A 463 -13.80 -9.09 -1.24
N GLY A 464 -13.19 -8.69 -0.11
CA GLY A 464 -12.95 -9.58 1.03
C GLY A 464 -11.84 -10.60 0.80
N ASN A 465 -11.16 -10.60 -0.34
CA ASN A 465 -10.16 -11.61 -0.69
C ASN A 465 -8.87 -11.45 0.14
N PRO A 466 -8.49 -12.44 0.98
CA PRO A 466 -7.27 -12.40 1.80
C PRO A 466 -5.98 -12.12 1.01
N ASP A 467 -5.95 -12.50 -0.28
CA ASP A 467 -4.79 -12.31 -1.15
C ASP A 467 -4.63 -10.86 -1.67
N ARG A 468 -5.61 -9.98 -1.39
CA ARG A 468 -5.67 -8.61 -1.93
C ARG A 468 -5.79 -7.55 -0.83
N PRO A 469 -4.80 -7.43 0.06
CA PRO A 469 -4.80 -6.38 1.07
C PRO A 469 -4.63 -4.98 0.45
N ILE A 470 -5.31 -4.01 1.04
CA ILE A 470 -5.17 -2.57 0.77
C ILE A 470 -5.17 -1.82 2.11
N CYS A 471 -4.20 -0.94 2.32
CA CYS A 471 -4.10 -0.10 3.51
C CYS A 471 -5.03 1.10 3.35
N THR A 472 -6.02 1.24 4.23
CA THR A 472 -7.06 2.27 4.15
C THR A 472 -6.89 3.41 5.16
N GLY A 473 -5.98 3.26 6.12
CA GLY A 473 -5.72 4.28 7.13
C GLY A 473 -4.63 3.89 8.12
N MET A 474 -4.46 4.74 9.14
CA MET A 474 -3.48 4.58 10.21
C MET A 474 -4.14 4.81 11.56
N LEU A 475 -3.62 4.19 12.60
CA LEU A 475 -4.08 4.35 13.97
C LEU A 475 -2.94 4.77 14.90
N TYR A 476 -3.28 5.56 15.91
CA TYR A 476 -2.41 5.77 17.06
C TYR A 476 -2.60 4.64 18.07
N ASN A 477 -1.52 4.24 18.72
CA ASN A 477 -1.51 3.27 19.81
C ASN A 477 -0.51 3.70 20.89
N LYS A 478 -0.21 2.81 21.85
CA LYS A 478 0.69 3.14 22.97
C LYS A 478 2.12 3.48 22.52
N ASP A 479 2.59 2.86 21.44
CA ASP A 479 3.94 3.07 20.90
C ASP A 479 3.96 4.25 19.90
N THR A 480 2.83 4.50 19.22
CA THR A 480 2.61 5.63 18.33
C THR A 480 1.52 6.54 18.90
N MET A 481 1.85 7.33 19.93
CA MET A 481 0.87 8.27 20.52
C MET A 481 0.61 9.48 19.61
N PRO A 482 -0.57 10.14 19.71
CA PRO A 482 -0.86 11.38 19.01
C PRO A 482 0.18 12.50 19.30
N PRO A 483 0.45 13.41 18.35
CA PRO A 483 1.49 14.45 18.49
C PRO A 483 1.16 15.51 19.55
N TYR A 484 -0.13 15.68 19.87
CA TYR A 484 -0.63 16.61 20.87
C TYR A 484 -1.10 15.83 22.09
N THR A 485 -0.74 16.28 23.29
CA THR A 485 -1.10 15.56 24.52
C THR A 485 -2.62 15.59 24.71
N LEU A 486 -3.26 14.42 24.65
CA LEU A 486 -4.71 14.25 24.85
C LEU A 486 -5.01 13.66 26.23
N PRO A 487 -6.14 14.02 26.87
CA PRO A 487 -7.20 14.91 26.36
C PRO A 487 -6.95 16.42 26.56
N ALA A 488 -5.81 16.82 27.14
CA ALA A 488 -5.54 18.21 27.50
C ALA A 488 -5.65 19.21 26.33
N ASN A 489 -5.18 18.82 25.14
CA ASN A 489 -5.18 19.65 23.93
C ASN A 489 -6.23 19.19 22.91
N GLN A 490 -7.45 18.87 23.35
CA GLN A 490 -8.52 18.37 22.49
C GLN A 490 -9.00 19.34 21.39
N THR A 491 -8.65 20.62 21.49
CA THR A 491 -8.92 21.68 20.50
C THR A 491 -7.79 21.88 19.49
N GLN A 492 -6.67 21.14 19.62
CA GLN A 492 -5.57 21.20 18.66
C GLN A 492 -5.77 20.18 17.53
N SER A 493 -5.56 20.64 16.30
CA SER A 493 -5.56 19.82 15.09
C SER A 493 -4.40 20.21 14.17
N GLY A 494 -3.95 19.30 13.30
CA GLY A 494 -2.85 19.64 12.40
C GLY A 494 -2.10 18.47 11.81
N ILE A 495 -0.99 18.80 11.14
CA ILE A 495 -0.05 17.86 10.54
C ILE A 495 1.31 18.13 11.15
N LYS A 496 1.87 17.13 11.84
CA LYS A 496 3.23 17.16 12.39
C LYS A 496 4.04 16.04 11.76
N THR A 497 5.15 16.41 11.12
CA THR A 497 6.07 15.46 10.48
C THR A 497 7.19 15.05 11.43
N ASN A 498 8.10 14.18 10.99
CA ASN A 498 9.33 13.87 11.72
C ASN A 498 10.46 13.71 10.71
N SER A 499 11.62 14.32 10.96
CA SER A 499 12.81 14.15 10.13
C SER A 499 13.19 12.66 10.02
N SER A 500 13.68 12.24 8.86
CA SER A 500 14.08 10.86 8.58
C SER A 500 15.42 10.88 7.83
N LYS A 501 16.40 10.02 8.14
CA LYS A 501 16.40 8.98 9.20
C LYS A 501 16.99 9.50 10.53
N GLY A 502 16.63 8.89 11.65
CA GLY A 502 17.16 9.15 13.00
C GLY A 502 16.48 10.32 13.73
N GLY A 503 15.18 10.53 13.49
CA GLY A 503 14.49 11.81 13.69
C GLY A 503 14.68 12.53 15.03
N GLY A 504 15.04 13.82 14.94
CA GLY A 504 15.21 14.76 16.07
C GLY A 504 14.72 16.19 15.76
N GLY A 505 13.82 16.34 14.78
CA GLY A 505 13.27 17.62 14.30
C GLY A 505 11.98 17.42 13.48
N PHE A 506 11.20 18.47 13.23
CA PHE A 506 9.90 18.36 12.56
C PHE A 506 9.43 19.63 11.84
N ASN A 507 8.69 19.43 10.74
CA ASN A 507 7.83 20.46 10.16
C ASN A 507 6.39 20.29 10.67
N GLU A 508 5.67 21.40 10.83
CA GLU A 508 4.31 21.38 11.37
C GLU A 508 3.42 22.49 10.79
N LEU A 509 2.15 22.13 10.60
CA LEU A 509 1.02 23.06 10.49
C LEU A 509 -0.01 22.67 11.56
N MET A 510 -0.21 23.52 12.56
CA MET A 510 -1.10 23.28 13.70
C MET A 510 -2.13 24.41 13.82
N PHE A 511 -3.36 24.03 14.14
CA PHE A 511 -4.51 24.89 14.42
C PHE A 511 -4.96 24.63 15.86
N GLU A 512 -5.07 25.69 16.66
CA GLU A 512 -5.65 25.70 18.00
C GLU A 512 -6.99 26.44 17.93
N ASP A 513 -8.07 25.73 18.23
CA ASP A 513 -9.44 26.25 18.21
C ASP A 513 -9.98 26.54 19.63
N LYS A 514 -9.09 26.63 20.63
CA LYS A 514 -9.48 27.09 21.96
C LYS A 514 -9.94 28.54 21.88
N LYS A 515 -11.22 28.74 22.18
CA LYS A 515 -11.90 30.04 22.11
C LYS A 515 -11.11 31.14 22.83
N ASP A 516 -10.95 32.28 22.14
CA ASP A 516 -10.23 33.47 22.59
C ASP A 516 -8.71 33.25 22.82
N GLU A 517 -8.17 32.08 22.46
CA GLU A 517 -6.76 31.70 22.46
C GLU A 517 -6.36 31.01 21.13
N GLU A 518 -7.09 31.31 20.04
CA GLU A 518 -6.89 30.65 18.75
C GLU A 518 -5.49 30.94 18.17
N LEU A 519 -4.87 29.91 17.60
CA LEU A 519 -3.51 30.01 17.05
C LEU A 519 -3.37 29.15 15.79
N VAL A 520 -2.71 29.71 14.77
CA VAL A 520 -2.14 28.92 13.68
C VAL A 520 -0.62 28.95 13.83
N ARG A 521 -0.01 27.78 14.01
CA ARG A 521 1.45 27.63 14.03
C ARG A 521 1.93 26.95 12.76
N PHE A 522 2.81 27.64 12.04
CA PHE A 522 3.57 27.07 10.94
C PHE A 522 5.04 26.99 11.33
N GLN A 523 5.61 25.78 11.31
CA GLN A 523 7.02 25.53 11.61
C GLN A 523 7.69 24.82 10.43
N ALA A 524 8.81 25.38 9.98
CA ALA A 524 9.77 24.70 9.10
C ALA A 524 11.01 24.33 9.92
N GLU A 525 11.43 23.07 9.87
CA GLU A 525 12.61 22.59 10.62
C GLU A 525 13.91 23.25 10.13
N LYS A 526 13.98 23.57 8.83
CA LYS A 526 15.19 24.10 8.20
C LYS A 526 14.89 25.25 7.24
N ASP A 527 14.60 24.94 5.99
CA ASP A 527 14.43 25.93 4.93
C ASP A 527 12.93 26.15 4.64
N TYR A 528 12.50 27.42 4.52
CA TYR A 528 11.16 27.79 4.06
C TYR A 528 11.26 28.59 2.76
N LEU A 529 10.57 28.13 1.72
CA LEU A 529 10.49 28.80 0.42
C LEU A 529 9.01 29.06 0.05
N GLY A 530 8.62 30.33 0.08
CA GLY A 530 7.30 30.78 -0.40
C GLY A 530 7.39 31.26 -1.85
N ILE A 531 6.61 30.66 -2.76
CA ILE A 531 6.49 31.09 -4.16
C ILE A 531 5.04 31.50 -4.43
N ILE A 532 4.83 32.79 -4.70
CA ILE A 532 3.52 33.35 -5.05
C ILE A 532 3.58 33.82 -6.51
N LYS A 533 2.74 33.23 -7.36
CA LYS A 533 2.76 33.47 -8.81
C LYS A 533 1.99 34.72 -9.28
N ASN A 534 1.24 35.36 -8.39
CA ASN A 534 0.46 36.56 -8.73
C ASN A 534 0.48 37.56 -7.58
N ASN A 535 -0.51 37.51 -6.67
CA ASN A 535 -0.65 38.47 -5.59
C ASN A 535 -0.54 37.79 -4.22
N ALA A 536 0.06 38.49 -3.25
CA ALA A 536 0.05 38.12 -1.84
C ALA A 536 -0.40 39.35 -1.03
N ASP A 537 -1.51 39.22 -0.32
CA ASP A 537 -2.04 40.25 0.58
C ASP A 537 -1.94 39.75 2.03
N ILE A 538 -1.38 40.55 2.92
CA ILE A 538 -1.24 40.22 4.35
C ILE A 538 -1.91 41.35 5.14
N THR A 539 -2.92 41.00 5.93
CA THR A 539 -3.67 41.94 6.79
C THR A 539 -3.67 41.41 8.22
N ILE A 540 -3.35 42.27 9.19
CA ILE A 540 -3.23 41.91 10.61
C ILE A 540 -4.14 42.83 11.45
N GLY A 541 -4.89 42.26 12.40
CA GLY A 541 -5.68 43.04 13.37
C GLY A 541 -7.13 43.38 12.97
N LEU A 542 -7.81 42.52 12.21
CA LEU A 542 -9.24 42.70 11.90
C LEU A 542 -10.11 42.61 13.17
N GLU A 543 -11.24 43.33 13.19
CA GLU A 543 -12.30 43.29 14.23
C GLU A 543 -12.00 43.89 15.63
N LYS A 544 -10.91 44.65 15.83
CA LYS A 544 -10.67 45.52 17.02
C LYS A 544 -10.81 44.86 18.42
N LYS A 545 -10.65 43.55 18.57
CA LYS A 545 -10.61 42.92 19.92
C LYS A 545 -9.27 43.07 20.64
N ALA A 546 -8.17 43.18 19.90
CA ALA A 546 -6.82 43.41 20.41
C ALA A 546 -5.98 44.20 19.39
N GLU A 547 -4.79 44.65 19.79
CA GLU A 547 -3.83 45.30 18.90
C GLU A 547 -3.25 44.28 17.90
N GLY A 548 -3.43 44.53 16.60
CA GLY A 548 -2.87 43.70 15.55
C GLY A 548 -1.39 44.04 15.31
N ASN A 549 -0.48 43.19 15.78
CA ASN A 549 0.96 43.43 15.68
C ASN A 549 1.63 42.47 14.69
N LEU A 550 2.54 43.00 13.85
CA LEU A 550 3.46 42.21 13.03
C LEU A 550 4.89 42.43 13.52
N THR A 551 5.55 41.37 14.00
CA THR A 551 6.95 41.40 14.41
C THR A 551 7.79 40.52 13.50
N GLN A 552 8.92 41.04 13.01
CA GLN A 552 9.88 40.29 12.21
C GLN A 552 11.27 40.38 12.85
N THR A 553 11.93 39.25 13.04
CA THR A 553 13.29 39.19 13.58
C THR A 553 14.17 38.40 12.61
N ILE A 554 15.25 39.03 12.14
CA ILE A 554 16.21 38.44 11.20
C ILE A 554 17.60 38.55 11.84
N HIS A 555 18.25 37.41 12.07
CA HIS A 555 19.53 37.38 12.79
C HIS A 555 20.74 37.80 11.96
N ASN A 556 20.68 37.63 10.65
CA ASN A 556 21.83 37.85 9.77
C ASN A 556 21.54 38.92 8.71
N HIS A 557 20.77 38.58 7.68
CA HIS A 557 20.57 39.45 6.52
C HIS A 557 19.13 39.42 6.01
N LYS A 558 18.60 40.61 5.69
CA LYS A 558 17.35 40.81 4.95
C LYS A 558 17.68 41.50 3.63
N THR A 559 17.21 40.95 2.52
CA THR A 559 17.26 41.58 1.19
C THR A 559 15.83 41.81 0.72
N GLU A 560 15.54 43.00 0.22
CA GLU A 560 14.28 43.33 -0.45
C GLU A 560 14.61 43.96 -1.80
N THR A 561 14.06 43.39 -2.87
CA THR A 561 14.30 43.85 -4.24
C THR A 561 12.97 44.05 -4.93
N LEU A 562 12.67 45.29 -5.31
CA LEU A 562 11.57 45.64 -6.21
C LEU A 562 12.16 45.86 -7.60
N LEU A 563 11.83 45.00 -8.56
CA LEU A 563 12.36 45.11 -9.92
C LEU A 563 11.65 46.22 -10.71
N GLU A 564 10.33 46.31 -10.59
CA GLU A 564 9.49 47.28 -11.28
C GLU A 564 8.34 47.73 -10.36
N GLY A 565 7.88 48.96 -10.52
CA GLY A 565 6.74 49.52 -9.78
C GLY A 565 7.14 50.53 -8.71
N SER A 566 6.32 50.63 -7.66
CA SER A 566 6.49 51.61 -6.58
C SER A 566 6.47 50.95 -5.21
N HIS A 567 7.20 51.52 -4.25
CA HIS A 567 7.14 51.14 -2.83
C HIS A 567 6.53 52.31 -2.06
N THR A 568 5.37 52.07 -1.44
CA THR A 568 4.68 53.07 -0.60
C THR A 568 4.64 52.58 0.83
N PHE A 569 5.09 53.42 1.77
CA PHE A 569 4.97 53.20 3.20
C PHE A 569 4.16 54.35 3.81
N THR A 570 3.22 54.06 4.70
CA THR A 570 2.35 55.08 5.30
C THR A 570 2.06 54.72 6.75
N VAL A 571 2.34 55.67 7.64
CA VAL A 571 1.91 55.63 9.05
C VAL A 571 0.83 56.68 9.20
N GLU A 572 -0.44 56.28 9.25
CA GLU A 572 -1.55 57.22 9.44
C GLU A 572 -1.56 57.86 10.83
N LYS A 573 -1.14 57.09 11.84
CA LYS A 573 -1.04 57.52 13.23
C LYS A 573 0.05 56.73 13.95
N GLY A 574 0.94 57.45 14.63
CA GLY A 574 2.04 56.87 15.40
C GLY A 574 3.39 57.44 14.96
N ASP A 575 4.45 56.76 15.39
CA ASP A 575 5.83 57.15 15.14
C ASP A 575 6.51 56.16 14.19
N GLU A 576 7.49 56.65 13.43
CA GLU A 576 8.42 55.84 12.64
C GLU A 576 9.83 56.07 13.15
N THR A 577 10.55 55.00 13.50
CA THR A 577 11.91 55.09 14.06
C THR A 577 12.86 54.15 13.33
N TYR A 578 14.03 54.67 12.93
CA TYR A 578 15.13 53.90 12.36
C TYR A 578 16.35 53.97 13.27
N THR A 579 16.95 52.83 13.60
CA THR A 579 18.16 52.77 14.43
C THR A 579 19.18 51.81 13.84
N ILE A 580 20.39 52.32 13.55
CA ILE A 580 21.55 51.52 13.13
C ILE A 580 22.62 51.67 14.21
N ASN A 581 22.74 50.66 15.07
CA ASN A 581 23.71 50.70 16.18
C ASN A 581 25.18 50.71 15.68
N LYS A 582 25.44 50.02 14.57
CA LYS A 582 26.76 49.94 13.94
C LYS A 582 26.60 49.66 12.46
N GLY A 583 27.23 50.48 11.61
CA GLY A 583 27.17 50.33 10.16
C GLY A 583 27.00 51.68 9.48
N ASN A 584 26.53 51.66 8.24
CA ASN A 584 26.28 52.82 7.40
C ASN A 584 24.84 52.80 6.88
N GLN A 585 24.30 54.00 6.63
CA GLN A 585 23.12 54.20 5.81
C GLN A 585 23.56 54.85 4.51
N THR A 586 23.13 54.29 3.37
CA THR A 586 23.40 54.85 2.04
C THR A 586 22.08 55.02 1.31
N LEU A 587 21.82 56.22 0.77
CA LEU A 587 20.72 56.52 -0.13
C LEU A 587 21.31 56.94 -1.48
N LEU A 588 21.00 56.20 -2.54
CA LEU A 588 21.40 56.52 -3.91
C LEU A 588 20.15 56.61 -4.78
N ILE A 589 19.99 57.74 -5.45
CA ILE A 589 19.01 57.95 -6.51
C ILE A 589 19.81 58.26 -7.75
N GLU A 590 19.93 57.29 -8.67
CA GLU A 590 20.70 57.46 -9.90
C GLU A 590 20.02 58.48 -10.84
N GLU A 591 18.69 58.38 -10.95
CA GLU A 591 17.85 59.28 -11.73
C GLU A 591 16.59 59.63 -10.93
N GLY A 592 16.22 60.91 -10.89
CA GLY A 592 15.02 61.40 -10.21
C GLY A 592 15.29 62.49 -9.18
N ASN A 593 14.34 62.65 -8.25
CA ASN A 593 14.36 63.69 -7.22
C ASN A 593 14.17 63.09 -5.82
N GLN A 594 14.78 63.74 -4.83
CA GLN A 594 14.45 63.54 -3.42
C GLN A 594 13.69 64.77 -2.93
N THR A 595 12.54 64.57 -2.29
CA THR A 595 11.74 65.64 -1.68
C THR A 595 11.41 65.28 -0.24
N THR A 596 11.66 66.20 0.69
CA THR A 596 11.31 66.06 2.10
C THR A 596 10.49 67.28 2.50
N THR A 597 9.30 67.06 3.08
CA THR A 597 8.41 68.13 3.54
C THR A 597 7.98 67.83 4.96
N ILE A 598 8.14 68.82 5.85
CA ILE A 598 7.63 68.78 7.22
C ILE A 598 6.52 69.83 7.29
N GLY A 599 5.28 69.38 7.29
CA GLY A 599 4.12 70.29 7.25
C GLY A 599 3.98 71.13 8.53
N LYS A 600 4.27 70.52 9.69
CA LYS A 600 4.29 71.14 11.01
C LYS A 600 5.35 70.45 11.87
N GLY A 601 6.06 71.20 12.70
CA GLY A 601 7.10 70.70 13.59
C GLY A 601 8.51 71.13 13.17
N ASP A 602 9.50 70.49 13.75
CA ASP A 602 10.91 70.87 13.62
C ASP A 602 11.72 69.79 12.89
N GLN A 603 12.79 70.21 12.19
CA GLN A 603 13.82 69.32 11.69
C GLN A 603 15.12 69.56 12.45
N THR A 604 15.69 68.52 13.04
CA THR A 604 17.02 68.58 13.68
C THR A 604 17.98 67.65 12.95
N PHE A 605 19.20 68.15 12.69
CA PHE A 605 20.30 67.36 12.13
C PHE A 605 21.55 67.57 12.98
N SER A 606 22.07 66.49 13.56
CA SER A 606 23.20 66.52 14.50
C SER A 606 24.25 65.48 14.14
N ILE A 607 25.52 65.91 14.09
CA ILE A 607 26.68 65.03 13.99
C ILE A 607 27.51 65.27 15.25
N GLU A 608 27.45 64.34 16.21
CA GLU A 608 28.15 64.48 17.49
C GLU A 608 29.68 64.41 17.31
N THR A 609 30.12 63.50 16.44
CA THR A 609 31.52 63.32 16.07
C THR A 609 31.63 63.08 14.57
N GLY A 610 32.45 63.85 13.87
CA GLY A 610 32.68 63.69 12.43
C GLY A 610 32.58 65.00 11.65
N SER A 611 32.37 64.88 10.35
CA SER A 611 32.26 66.02 9.42
C SER A 611 31.05 65.86 8.51
N GLN A 612 30.59 66.99 7.97
CA GLN A 612 29.59 67.03 6.91
C GLN A 612 30.23 67.62 5.65
N THR A 613 30.05 66.96 4.51
CA THR A 613 30.42 67.47 3.19
C THR A 613 29.16 67.59 2.33
N ILE A 614 28.98 68.75 1.68
CA ILE A 614 27.87 68.99 0.75
C ILE A 614 28.48 69.43 -0.58
N GLU A 615 28.30 68.62 -1.62
CA GLU A 615 28.72 68.93 -2.99
C GLU A 615 27.50 69.15 -3.88
N ILE A 616 27.41 70.30 -4.54
CA ILE A 616 26.32 70.65 -5.45
C ILE A 616 26.96 71.12 -6.76
N LYS A 617 26.70 70.39 -7.85
CA LYS A 617 27.32 70.66 -9.16
C LYS A 617 26.68 71.82 -9.92
N LYS A 618 25.43 72.16 -9.59
CA LYS A 618 24.67 73.26 -10.17
C LYS A 618 24.27 74.24 -9.07
N ASP A 619 22.99 74.57 -8.97
CA ASP A 619 22.52 75.65 -8.11
C ASP A 619 22.13 75.15 -6.73
N LYS A 620 22.49 75.94 -5.71
CA LYS A 620 21.93 75.84 -4.36
C LYS A 620 21.13 77.09 -4.07
N THR A 621 19.82 76.94 -3.89
CA THR A 621 18.94 78.03 -3.42
C THR A 621 18.56 77.77 -1.97
N GLN A 622 18.64 78.80 -1.13
CA GLN A 622 18.20 78.74 0.25
C GLN A 622 17.38 79.99 0.57
N THR A 623 16.11 79.77 0.96
CA THR A 623 15.20 80.82 1.42
C THR A 623 14.92 80.61 2.89
N ILE A 624 15.07 81.67 3.69
CA ILE A 624 14.82 81.65 5.13
C ILE A 624 13.94 82.86 5.42
N GLU A 625 12.68 82.63 5.74
CA GLU A 625 11.74 83.71 6.10
C GLU A 625 11.99 84.20 7.53
N GLY A 626 12.48 83.31 8.40
CA GLY A 626 12.85 83.62 9.78
C GLY A 626 14.30 84.06 9.95
N LYS A 627 14.84 83.83 11.15
CA LYS A 627 16.23 84.17 11.50
C LYS A 627 17.20 83.09 11.00
N HIS A 628 18.24 83.49 10.26
CA HIS A 628 19.41 82.66 10.04
C HIS A 628 20.52 82.99 11.05
N THR A 629 20.98 82.00 11.81
CA THR A 629 22.13 82.15 12.73
C THR A 629 23.20 81.14 12.37
N LYS A 630 24.44 81.61 12.15
CA LYS A 630 25.61 80.77 11.90
C LYS A 630 26.65 81.03 12.97
N THR A 631 26.98 80.01 13.78
CA THR A 631 28.00 80.09 14.82
C THR A 631 29.13 79.14 14.45
N ILE A 632 30.37 79.63 14.45
CA ILE A 632 31.54 78.89 13.96
C ILE A 632 32.66 79.12 14.98
N THR A 633 33.13 78.03 15.59
CA THR A 633 34.22 78.07 16.57
C THR A 633 35.60 78.01 15.90
N GLY A 634 35.67 77.40 14.71
CA GLY A 634 36.85 77.37 13.84
C GLY A 634 36.84 78.46 12.78
N ASN A 635 37.41 78.16 11.62
CA ASN A 635 37.48 79.09 10.49
C ASN A 635 36.21 79.03 9.62
N ASP A 636 35.75 80.20 9.16
CA ASP A 636 34.78 80.32 8.07
C ASP A 636 35.48 80.86 6.82
N ALA A 637 35.41 80.12 5.72
CA ALA A 637 36.06 80.50 4.47
C ALA A 637 35.06 80.40 3.31
N THR A 638 34.97 81.46 2.50
CA THR A 638 34.16 81.49 1.28
C THR A 638 35.05 81.86 0.09
N THR A 639 34.99 81.06 -0.97
CA THR A 639 35.77 81.27 -2.20
C THR A 639 34.85 81.20 -3.41
N VAL A 640 34.74 82.32 -4.14
CA VAL A 640 34.04 82.38 -5.44
C VAL A 640 35.12 82.39 -6.53
N LYS A 641 35.29 81.27 -7.24
CA LYS A 641 36.33 81.14 -8.28
C LYS A 641 36.02 81.97 -9.53
N THR A 642 34.75 81.99 -9.94
CA THR A 642 34.23 82.71 -11.08
C THR A 642 32.88 83.32 -10.71
N GLY A 643 32.60 84.54 -11.18
CA GLY A 643 31.36 85.26 -10.85
C GLY A 643 31.51 86.26 -9.71
N ASN A 644 30.37 86.70 -9.16
CA ASN A 644 30.28 87.79 -8.19
C ASN A 644 29.75 87.29 -6.84
N MET A 645 30.33 87.78 -5.75
CA MET A 645 29.71 87.72 -4.43
C MET A 645 28.93 89.02 -4.21
N THR A 646 27.61 88.93 -3.99
CA THR A 646 26.74 90.10 -3.75
C THR A 646 26.11 89.98 -2.37
N VAL A 647 26.14 91.06 -1.60
CA VAL A 647 25.43 91.19 -0.33
C VAL A 647 24.50 92.39 -0.44
N ASN A 648 23.19 92.13 -0.49
CA ASN A 648 22.17 93.17 -0.55
C ASN A 648 21.36 93.18 0.75
N VAL A 649 21.34 94.31 1.44
CA VAL A 649 20.51 94.55 2.63
C VAL A 649 19.60 95.73 2.31
N SER A 650 18.37 95.46 1.86
CA SER A 650 17.41 96.48 1.40
C SER A 650 16.98 97.43 2.51
N ALA A 651 16.93 96.93 3.75
CA ALA A 651 16.72 97.69 4.97
C ALA A 651 17.52 97.03 6.10
N GLY A 652 18.14 97.82 6.98
CA GLY A 652 18.96 97.32 8.09
C GLY A 652 20.44 97.74 8.00
N LYS A 653 21.32 96.98 8.67
CA LYS A 653 22.77 97.25 8.75
C LYS A 653 23.60 96.04 8.33
N ILE A 654 24.73 96.29 7.68
CA ILE A 654 25.83 95.33 7.57
C ILE A 654 26.84 95.71 8.65
N GLU A 655 27.11 94.78 9.58
CA GLU A 655 28.07 94.98 10.67
C GLU A 655 29.18 93.93 10.54
N MET A 656 30.43 94.39 10.50
CA MET A 656 31.60 93.54 10.52
C MET A 656 32.49 93.99 11.68
N THR A 657 32.81 93.07 12.58
CA THR A 657 33.67 93.33 13.73
C THR A 657 34.73 92.24 13.79
N ALA A 658 35.99 92.64 13.90
CA ALA A 658 37.11 91.73 14.09
C ALA A 658 38.06 92.31 15.13
N ALA A 659 38.61 91.46 16.00
CA ALA A 659 39.56 91.91 17.03
C ALA A 659 40.92 92.31 16.45
N GLN A 660 41.34 91.70 15.34
CA GLN A 660 42.68 91.87 14.79
C GLN A 660 42.70 92.76 13.54
N LYS A 661 41.92 92.42 12.51
CA LYS A 661 41.96 93.11 11.21
C LYS A 661 40.70 92.86 10.39
N ILE A 662 40.23 93.88 9.70
CA ILE A 662 39.34 93.77 8.53
C ILE A 662 40.13 94.30 7.33
N GLU A 663 40.26 93.52 6.26
CA GLU A 663 41.01 93.93 5.07
C GLU A 663 40.23 93.63 3.80
N LEU A 664 39.96 94.67 3.02
CA LEU A 664 39.39 94.58 1.69
C LEU A 664 40.52 94.73 0.69
N LYS A 665 40.73 93.75 -0.20
CA LYS A 665 41.86 93.76 -1.14
C LYS A 665 41.41 93.47 -2.56
N VAL A 666 41.90 94.25 -3.52
CA VAL A 666 41.71 94.06 -4.96
C VAL A 666 43.08 94.20 -5.64
N GLY A 667 43.67 93.10 -6.09
CA GLY A 667 45.03 93.11 -6.63
C GLY A 667 46.05 93.73 -5.67
N GLY A 668 46.72 94.80 -6.10
CA GLY A 668 47.67 95.58 -5.29
C GLY A 668 47.05 96.64 -4.37
N SER A 669 45.73 96.87 -4.45
CA SER A 669 45.01 97.88 -3.66
C SER A 669 44.34 97.25 -2.43
N SER A 670 44.29 97.98 -1.31
CA SER A 670 43.65 97.52 -0.08
C SER A 670 43.11 98.64 0.80
N ILE A 671 42.01 98.34 1.52
CA ILE A 671 41.56 99.07 2.70
C ILE A 671 41.74 98.15 3.89
N LYS A 672 42.59 98.53 4.83
CA LYS A 672 42.90 97.77 6.04
C LYS A 672 42.45 98.54 7.27
N ILE A 673 41.68 97.90 8.14
CA ILE A 673 41.25 98.40 9.43
C ILE A 673 41.84 97.46 10.49
N ASP A 674 42.56 98.01 11.45
CA ASP A 674 43.09 97.28 12.61
C ASP A 674 43.06 98.20 13.85
N PRO A 675 43.43 97.72 15.06
CA PRO A 675 43.43 98.57 16.25
C PRO A 675 44.32 99.82 16.18
N SER A 676 45.26 99.90 15.21
CA SER A 676 46.09 101.10 15.02
C SER A 676 45.43 102.16 14.14
N GLY A 677 44.41 101.82 13.35
CA GLY A 677 43.65 102.76 12.52
C GLY A 677 43.19 102.20 11.18
N ILE A 678 42.92 103.11 10.22
CA ILE A 678 42.50 102.79 8.85
C ILE A 678 43.63 103.15 7.88
N THR A 679 44.09 102.16 7.12
CA THR A 679 45.09 102.34 6.05
C THR A 679 44.44 102.09 4.69
N ILE A 680 44.56 103.07 3.77
CA ILE A 680 44.11 102.95 2.38
C ILE A 680 45.35 102.97 1.48
N LYS A 681 45.55 101.92 0.68
CA LYS A 681 46.72 101.74 -0.19
C LYS A 681 46.29 101.34 -1.60
N GLY A 682 46.90 101.94 -2.61
CA GLY A 682 46.73 101.55 -4.00
C GLY A 682 47.67 102.32 -4.93
N PRO A 683 47.85 101.88 -6.19
CA PRO A 683 48.67 102.60 -7.18
C PRO A 683 48.19 104.04 -7.41
N MET A 684 46.88 104.26 -7.27
CA MET A 684 46.24 105.56 -7.24
C MET A 684 45.12 105.51 -6.22
N VAL A 685 45.12 106.47 -5.28
CA VAL A 685 44.01 106.70 -4.36
C VAL A 685 43.41 108.05 -4.73
N LYS A 686 42.25 108.02 -5.39
CA LYS A 686 41.51 109.23 -5.72
C LYS A 686 40.42 109.43 -4.66
N ILE A 687 40.54 110.51 -3.89
CA ILE A 687 39.50 110.94 -2.96
C ILE A 687 38.87 112.19 -3.56
N GLN A 688 37.59 112.11 -3.93
CA GLN A 688 36.83 113.19 -4.54
C GLN A 688 35.53 113.36 -3.75
N GLY A 689 35.28 114.57 -3.26
CA GLY A 689 33.98 114.94 -2.68
C GLY A 689 33.21 115.78 -3.69
N ASP A 690 31.94 115.46 -3.92
CA ASP A 690 31.10 116.20 -4.87
C ASP A 690 30.63 117.56 -4.33
N ALA A 691 30.66 117.75 -3.00
CA ALA A 691 30.41 119.03 -2.33
C ALA A 691 31.60 119.51 -1.51
N MET A 692 32.10 118.66 -0.59
CA MET A 692 33.24 118.95 0.27
C MET A 692 33.94 117.64 0.64
N ALA A 693 35.24 117.58 0.47
CA ALA A 693 36.08 116.54 1.06
C ALA A 693 36.86 117.19 2.20
N GLU A 694 36.56 116.81 3.45
CA GLU A 694 37.22 117.32 4.64
C GLU A 694 38.11 116.24 5.24
N MET A 695 39.36 116.60 5.54
CA MET A 695 40.27 115.76 6.31
C MET A 695 40.70 116.54 7.54
N LYS A 696 40.27 116.10 8.72
CA LYS A 696 40.52 116.77 9.99
C LYS A 696 41.16 115.80 10.97
N SER A 697 42.34 116.15 11.47
CA SER A 697 43.00 115.42 12.55
C SER A 697 43.81 116.41 13.40
N PRO A 698 44.23 116.01 14.61
CA PRO A 698 45.18 116.80 15.40
C PRO A 698 46.52 117.05 14.69
N LEU A 699 46.90 116.15 13.77
CA LEU A 699 48.10 116.26 12.95
C LEU A 699 47.84 115.61 11.58
N THR A 700 47.76 116.43 10.53
CA THR A 700 47.65 115.96 9.16
C THR A 700 49.01 116.08 8.48
N THR A 701 49.52 114.99 7.93
CA THR A 701 50.76 115.00 7.15
C THR A 701 50.46 114.51 5.74
N VAL A 702 50.75 115.36 4.75
CA VAL A 702 50.65 115.01 3.33
C VAL A 702 52.05 115.06 2.75
N LYS A 703 52.56 113.92 2.28
CA LYS A 703 53.93 113.77 1.79
C LYS A 703 53.90 113.12 0.41
N ALA A 704 54.66 113.67 -0.54
CA ALA A 704 54.91 113.06 -1.83
C ALA A 704 56.42 112.90 -2.01
N ASP A 705 56.86 111.73 -2.49
CA ASP A 705 58.28 111.50 -2.79
C ASP A 705 58.70 112.09 -4.15
N GLY A 706 57.72 112.42 -5.00
CA GLY A 706 57.89 113.17 -6.25
C GLY A 706 57.32 114.58 -6.13
N MET A 707 56.29 114.87 -6.93
CA MET A 707 55.65 116.19 -6.95
C MET A 707 54.33 116.17 -6.19
N LEU A 708 54.23 116.97 -5.12
CA LEU A 708 52.96 117.27 -4.48
C LEU A 708 52.34 118.48 -5.17
N THR A 709 51.11 118.34 -5.68
CA THR A 709 50.36 119.46 -6.24
C THR A 709 49.08 119.65 -5.42
N LEU A 710 49.04 120.70 -4.60
CA LEU A 710 47.80 121.23 -4.06
C LEU A 710 47.32 122.37 -4.97
N LYS A 711 46.07 122.27 -5.44
CA LYS A 711 45.44 123.29 -6.27
C LYS A 711 44.02 123.54 -5.78
N GLY A 712 43.70 124.82 -5.60
CA GLY A 712 42.37 125.32 -5.31
C GLY A 712 42.29 126.80 -5.70
N SER A 713 41.08 127.30 -5.96
CA SER A 713 40.85 128.73 -6.21
C SER A 713 41.29 129.58 -5.01
N LEU A 714 41.21 129.02 -3.80
CA LEU A 714 41.82 129.51 -2.59
C LEU A 714 42.47 128.33 -1.85
N THR A 715 43.78 128.36 -1.69
CA THR A 715 44.51 127.38 -0.89
C THR A 715 45.09 128.13 0.31
N MET A 716 44.50 127.93 1.49
CA MET A 716 45.07 128.45 2.74
C MET A 716 45.97 127.37 3.35
N ILE A 717 47.28 127.63 3.32
CA ILE A 717 48.29 126.85 4.03
C ILE A 717 48.75 127.75 5.17
N ASN A 718 48.49 127.33 6.41
CA ASN A 718 49.05 127.96 7.60
C ASN A 718 50.25 127.16 8.10
#